data_AF-A0A7Z9VZZ6-F1
#
_entry.id   AF-A0A7Z9VZZ6-F1
#
_cell.length_a   1.000
_cell.length_b   1.000
_cell.length_c   1.000
_cell.angle_alpha   90.00
_cell.angle_beta   90.00
_cell.angle_gamma   90.00
#
_symmetry.space_group_name_H-M   'P 1'
#
loop_
_entity.id
_entity.type
_entity.pdbx_description
1 polymer ?
#
loop_
_entity_poly.entity_id
_entity_poly.type
_entity_poly.pdbx_seq_one_letter_code
_entity_poly.pdbx_strand_id
1 'polypeptide(L)'
;MKRMMSRGRYFGVGFVGGMLLVVGQLLLAQQDVAQQYEALTLSDDATGWSERLRECATTLSLLQRTATGVSTATPLADGRPLRADQFPRFLRPTHQGDFGFYNFLILGDHEVVTFRRRDPNTEEGYVIETWVRTGTDQVDGRLVSVFNPTWTVDLLHESLRRYSWGVDRPRMFWGELVIPSDLLVTVPSDVGITEDQTEETVNVFFSVMPPNIPTSEIIQVNEKVQFASHAVNIFVPEFGDTRVHGGDSDFGEHLITRMFYEYFDDVYDVVAVMSQATQFTDFSAFHGNVQNAIKGIGLSLFDNSWFYGSAGVLKAVEGYPPGGWATLSTVLHEQGHQYGEYTNTWKEVGPPLLEVETAIDRKGHKPSGHTPLLYPGAFTYGAVLEGGVRVTEAGGEYSIERTTPLVTYNPLTLYRMGLISPEDLPTYQVFLNQGQFNEKKSVLPDLNAPVEGGSIEVTVNDMLAADGVRAGPVVDRLKRALVYVSRSGLVPPEEMHVVNYFAKRLGEASGVTTYDRFPSFTEATGGQSIMTTDIDPRGSIDTLETVGVTRYLRKIEAGPEVYCAKIGTHALIGFAFDEEIGGCVEAGTTVKLEGSLTLTDRTDYTAVCFKAMRYGDSSDDGLFVCGSVNGGNRFNVEMFFPANRPGGWKFSAYAFFPDSGAQYPRSTYTGGIEVLPQTD
;
A
#
# COMPACT_ATOMS: atom_id res chain seq x y z
N MET A 1 67.70 -19.97 -57.01
CA MET A 1 68.65 -18.85 -57.20
C MET A 1 67.85 -17.63 -57.66
N LYS A 2 67.90 -16.51 -56.92
CA LYS A 2 67.49 -15.12 -57.29
C LYS A 2 66.00 -14.89 -57.66
N ARG A 3 65.30 -14.09 -56.82
CA ARG A 3 64.72 -12.72 -57.08
C ARG A 3 63.56 -12.72 -58.10
N MET A 4 62.47 -11.95 -57.99
CA MET A 4 62.19 -10.69 -57.30
C MET A 4 60.66 -10.40 -57.39
N MET A 5 60.11 -9.77 -56.35
CA MET A 5 59.11 -8.66 -56.35
C MET A 5 57.89 -8.70 -57.30
N SER A 6 56.67 -8.59 -56.76
CA SER A 6 55.99 -7.32 -56.36
C SER A 6 54.51 -7.60 -56.01
N ARG A 7 54.09 -7.24 -54.79
CA ARG A 7 53.10 -6.20 -54.40
C ARG A 7 51.65 -6.36 -54.87
N GLY A 8 50.75 -6.54 -53.89
CA GLY A 8 49.32 -6.19 -53.94
C GLY A 8 48.71 -6.28 -52.53
N ARG A 9 48.09 -5.20 -52.06
CA ARG A 9 47.59 -4.98 -50.69
C ARG A 9 46.36 -5.84 -50.35
N TYR A 10 46.28 -6.38 -49.13
CA TYR A 10 45.05 -6.56 -48.36
C TYR A 10 45.35 -6.16 -46.91
N PHE A 11 44.68 -5.11 -46.43
CA PHE A 11 44.63 -4.71 -45.02
C PHE A 11 43.15 -4.49 -44.70
N GLY A 12 42.70 -5.03 -43.56
CA GLY A 12 41.56 -4.47 -42.83
C GLY A 12 40.22 -5.19 -42.94
N VAL A 13 40.14 -6.48 -42.60
CA VAL A 13 38.93 -7.08 -42.00
C VAL A 13 39.40 -8.09 -40.97
N GLY A 14 39.21 -7.83 -39.68
CA GLY A 14 39.63 -8.79 -38.65
C GLY A 14 39.56 -8.34 -37.19
N PHE A 15 39.38 -7.05 -36.90
CA PHE A 15 39.36 -6.59 -35.50
C PHE A 15 37.97 -6.26 -34.93
N VAL A 16 36.94 -6.12 -35.76
CA VAL A 16 35.57 -5.79 -35.27
C VAL A 16 34.79 -7.05 -34.85
N GLY A 17 35.00 -8.19 -35.52
CA GLY A 17 34.28 -9.43 -35.22
C GLY A 17 34.67 -10.11 -33.90
N GLY A 18 35.95 -10.03 -33.51
CA GLY A 18 36.43 -10.64 -32.26
C GLY A 18 35.96 -9.90 -31.00
N MET A 19 35.85 -8.57 -31.05
CA MET A 19 35.40 -7.76 -29.92
C MET A 19 33.89 -7.91 -29.69
N LEU A 20 33.10 -8.02 -30.77
CA LEU A 20 31.65 -8.30 -30.71
C LEU A 20 31.35 -9.70 -30.14
N LEU A 21 32.14 -10.72 -30.50
CA LEU A 21 32.00 -12.08 -29.97
C LEU A 21 32.35 -12.19 -28.48
N VAL A 22 33.41 -11.51 -28.04
CA VAL A 22 33.83 -11.49 -26.62
C VAL A 22 32.85 -10.70 -25.75
N VAL A 23 32.34 -9.56 -26.24
CA VAL A 23 31.29 -8.79 -25.55
C VAL A 23 29.98 -9.59 -25.48
N GLY A 24 29.59 -10.29 -26.56
CA GLY A 24 28.41 -11.16 -26.57
C GLY A 24 28.50 -12.33 -25.58
N GLN A 25 29.66 -12.99 -25.48
CA GLN A 25 29.89 -14.07 -24.51
C GLN A 25 29.94 -13.57 -23.05
N LEU A 26 30.49 -12.38 -22.81
CA LEU A 26 30.50 -11.75 -21.49
C LEU A 26 29.07 -11.38 -21.03
N LEU A 27 28.25 -10.85 -21.94
CA LEU A 27 26.85 -10.49 -21.66
C LEU A 27 25.99 -11.73 -21.37
N LEU A 28 26.18 -12.83 -22.11
CA LEU A 28 25.49 -14.09 -21.85
C LEU A 28 25.90 -14.70 -20.50
N ALA A 29 27.19 -14.66 -20.16
CA ALA A 29 27.67 -15.13 -18.86
C ALA A 29 27.14 -14.26 -17.69
N GLN A 30 27.00 -12.95 -17.88
CA GLN A 30 26.41 -12.04 -16.89
C GLN A 30 24.90 -12.29 -16.71
N GLN A 31 24.20 -12.66 -17.77
CA GLN A 31 22.79 -13.06 -17.73
C GLN A 31 22.59 -14.36 -16.92
N ASP A 32 23.37 -15.41 -17.20
CA ASP A 32 23.31 -16.69 -16.47
C ASP A 32 23.63 -16.52 -14.97
N VAL A 33 24.57 -15.63 -14.66
CA VAL A 33 25.04 -15.36 -13.30
C VAL A 33 24.05 -14.48 -12.51
N ALA A 34 23.30 -13.59 -13.17
CA ALA A 34 22.23 -12.82 -12.54
C ALA A 34 21.03 -13.69 -12.15
N GLN A 35 20.71 -14.72 -12.95
CA GLN A 35 19.62 -15.67 -12.66
C GLN A 35 19.90 -16.53 -11.41
N GLN A 36 21.16 -16.86 -11.12
CA GLN A 36 21.53 -17.71 -9.98
C GLN A 36 21.34 -17.07 -8.59
N TYR A 37 21.20 -15.75 -8.48
CA TYR A 37 21.07 -15.03 -7.20
C TYR A 37 19.63 -14.61 -6.84
N GLU A 38 18.65 -14.94 -7.67
CA GLU A 38 17.23 -14.68 -7.34
C GLU A 38 16.73 -15.49 -6.14
N ALA A 39 17.40 -16.59 -5.82
CA ALA A 39 17.20 -17.33 -4.58
C ALA A 39 17.62 -16.54 -3.31
N LEU A 40 18.37 -15.42 -3.46
CA LEU A 40 18.93 -14.62 -2.37
C LEU A 40 18.40 -13.18 -2.31
N THR A 41 17.80 -12.66 -3.39
CA THR A 41 16.88 -11.52 -3.22
C THR A 41 15.74 -11.99 -2.31
N LEU A 42 15.39 -11.22 -1.28
CA LEU A 42 14.15 -11.48 -0.53
C LEU A 42 13.06 -11.72 -1.57
N SER A 43 12.49 -12.92 -1.60
CA SER A 43 11.32 -13.16 -2.44
C SER A 43 10.31 -12.05 -2.14
N ASP A 44 9.50 -11.66 -3.13
CA ASP A 44 8.42 -10.70 -2.86
C ASP A 44 7.60 -11.17 -1.65
N ASP A 45 7.53 -12.49 -1.42
CA ASP A 45 6.94 -13.13 -0.24
C ASP A 45 7.66 -12.74 1.06
N ALA A 46 9.00 -12.73 1.11
CA ALA A 46 9.82 -12.31 2.26
C ALA A 46 9.79 -10.79 2.52
N THR A 47 9.68 -9.95 1.49
CA THR A 47 9.31 -8.52 1.69
C THR A 47 7.86 -8.38 2.18
N GLY A 48 6.98 -9.25 1.72
CA GLY A 48 5.60 -9.36 2.18
C GLY A 48 5.48 -9.85 3.62
N TRP A 49 6.40 -10.68 4.13
CA TRP A 49 6.43 -11.11 5.53
C TRP A 49 6.72 -9.94 6.49
N SER A 50 7.52 -8.94 6.08
CA SER A 50 7.76 -7.71 6.86
C SER A 50 6.73 -6.60 6.66
N GLU A 51 6.03 -6.58 5.52
CA GLU A 51 4.96 -5.60 5.22
C GLU A 51 3.56 -6.03 5.72
N ARG A 52 3.46 -7.21 6.36
CA ARG A 52 2.24 -7.90 6.81
C ARG A 52 1.54 -7.26 8.03
N LEU A 53 1.43 -5.94 8.03
CA LEU A 53 0.38 -5.21 8.75
C LEU A 53 -0.70 -4.79 7.75
N ARG A 54 -1.41 -5.78 7.22
CA ARG A 54 -2.81 -5.61 6.79
C ARG A 54 -3.74 -5.83 7.99
N GLU A 55 -3.31 -5.40 9.17
CA GLU A 55 -4.24 -5.25 10.28
C GLU A 55 -5.02 -3.97 9.99
N CYS A 56 -6.31 -4.12 9.71
CA CYS A 56 -7.25 -3.02 9.66
C CYS A 56 -8.00 -2.97 10.99
N ALA A 57 -8.46 -1.78 11.38
CA ALA A 57 -9.44 -1.65 12.45
C ALA A 57 -10.82 -1.36 11.86
N THR A 58 -11.87 -1.85 12.54
CA THR A 58 -13.26 -1.53 12.21
C THR A 58 -13.92 -0.86 13.40
N THR A 59 -14.68 0.21 13.14
CA THR A 59 -15.23 1.09 14.18
C THR A 59 -16.59 0.63 14.76
N LEU A 60 -16.99 -0.64 14.62
CA LEU A 60 -18.21 -1.14 15.27
C LEU A 60 -18.21 -0.86 16.80
N SER A 61 -17.03 -0.80 17.43
CA SER A 61 -16.84 -0.38 18.83
C SER A 61 -16.92 1.14 19.06
N LEU A 62 -16.67 1.98 18.06
CA LEU A 62 -16.76 3.45 18.09
C LEU A 62 -18.19 3.96 17.80
N LEU A 63 -18.99 3.22 17.02
CA LEU A 63 -20.45 3.40 16.96
C LEU A 63 -21.11 3.19 18.32
N GLN A 64 -20.59 2.28 19.15
CA GLN A 64 -21.02 2.14 20.55
C GLN A 64 -20.58 3.33 21.42
N ARG A 65 -19.41 3.93 21.18
CA ARG A 65 -18.95 5.15 21.89
C ARG A 65 -19.90 6.34 21.64
N THR A 66 -20.35 6.52 20.40
CA THR A 66 -21.26 7.62 20.00
C THR A 66 -22.71 7.38 20.43
N ALA A 67 -23.20 6.13 20.41
CA ALA A 67 -24.58 5.82 20.81
C ALA A 67 -24.81 5.78 22.33
N THR A 68 -23.78 5.51 23.14
CA THR A 68 -23.93 5.30 24.59
C THR A 68 -23.26 6.36 25.46
N GLY A 69 -22.38 7.20 24.90
CA GLY A 69 -21.62 8.20 25.66
C GLY A 69 -20.60 7.62 26.63
N VAL A 70 -20.35 6.31 26.59
CA VAL A 70 -19.39 5.62 27.45
C VAL A 70 -18.12 5.34 26.66
N SER A 71 -17.01 5.97 27.07
CA SER A 71 -15.67 5.57 26.60
C SER A 71 -15.23 4.34 27.39
N THR A 72 -15.32 3.16 26.77
CA THR A 72 -14.67 1.93 27.25
C THR A 72 -13.24 1.81 26.71
N ALA A 73 -12.68 2.91 26.18
CA ALA A 73 -11.39 2.89 25.55
C ALA A 73 -10.27 2.64 26.56
N THR A 74 -9.48 1.60 26.33
CA THR A 74 -8.26 1.37 27.10
C THR A 74 -7.22 2.41 26.65
N PRO A 75 -6.67 3.23 27.58
CA PRO A 75 -5.56 4.12 27.28
C PRO A 75 -4.37 3.35 26.70
N LEU A 76 -3.53 4.03 25.93
CA LEU A 76 -2.28 3.41 25.48
C LEU A 76 -1.40 3.03 26.66
N ALA A 77 -0.82 1.83 26.57
CA ALA A 77 0.09 1.31 27.58
C ALA A 77 1.40 2.12 27.63
N ASP A 78 2.06 2.10 28.78
CA ASP A 78 3.40 2.64 28.94
C ASP A 78 4.40 1.88 28.04
N GLY A 79 5.41 2.56 27.50
CA GLY A 79 6.38 1.98 26.56
C GLY A 79 5.89 1.89 25.10
N ARG A 80 4.60 2.11 24.83
CA ARG A 80 4.08 2.16 23.46
C ARG A 80 4.53 3.45 22.75
N PRO A 81 5.00 3.38 21.50
CA PRO A 81 5.25 4.57 20.70
C PRO A 81 3.93 5.24 20.31
N LEU A 82 3.89 6.58 20.40
CA LEU A 82 2.71 7.36 20.04
C LEU A 82 2.81 7.82 18.58
N ARG A 83 3.85 8.60 18.28
CA ARG A 83 4.08 9.20 16.97
C ARG A 83 5.53 9.60 16.75
N ALA A 84 5.92 9.85 15.50
CA ALA A 84 7.21 10.42 15.12
C ALA A 84 7.10 11.28 13.87
N ASP A 85 7.98 12.27 13.74
CA ASP A 85 8.12 13.08 12.54
C ASP A 85 9.33 12.61 11.73
N GLN A 86 9.10 12.28 10.46
CA GLN A 86 10.16 11.83 9.55
C GLN A 86 10.88 13.03 8.93
N PHE A 87 12.22 12.96 8.82
CA PHE A 87 13.01 13.93 8.06
C PHE A 87 13.95 13.25 7.03
N PRO A 88 13.96 13.74 5.77
CA PRO A 88 12.92 14.57 5.16
C PRO A 88 11.57 13.85 5.16
N ARG A 89 10.47 14.60 5.05
CA ARG A 89 9.12 14.06 5.15
C ARG A 89 8.86 12.86 4.22
N PHE A 90 9.39 12.95 3.00
CA PHE A 90 9.39 11.86 2.03
C PHE A 90 10.82 11.60 1.59
N LEU A 91 11.29 10.36 1.77
CA LEU A 91 12.57 9.95 1.23
C LEU A 91 12.46 9.76 -0.27
N ARG A 92 13.54 10.06 -0.98
CA ARG A 92 13.68 9.82 -2.41
C ARG A 92 14.98 9.05 -2.66
N PRO A 93 15.07 8.29 -3.77
CA PRO A 93 16.34 7.70 -4.20
C PRO A 93 17.45 8.71 -4.44
N THR A 94 17.08 9.98 -4.67
CA THR A 94 18.01 11.09 -4.88
C THR A 94 18.35 11.84 -3.59
N HIS A 95 17.88 11.37 -2.42
CA HIS A 95 18.14 12.02 -1.15
C HIS A 95 19.64 12.12 -0.87
N GLN A 96 20.06 13.19 -0.20
CA GLN A 96 21.43 13.39 0.22
C GLN A 96 21.47 13.81 1.68
N GLY A 97 22.50 13.35 2.39
CA GLY A 97 22.66 13.59 3.82
C GLY A 97 21.85 12.63 4.69
N ASP A 98 21.94 12.85 6.00
CA ASP A 98 21.30 11.97 6.97
C ASP A 98 19.77 12.08 6.91
N PHE A 99 19.10 11.03 7.37
CA PHE A 99 17.66 10.96 7.50
C PHE A 99 17.28 10.26 8.79
N GLY A 100 16.02 10.36 9.20
CA GLY A 100 15.56 9.64 10.37
C GLY A 100 14.23 10.14 10.89
N PHE A 101 14.08 10.01 12.20
CA PHE A 101 12.93 10.54 12.93
C PHE A 101 13.38 11.58 13.93
N TYR A 102 12.56 12.62 14.08
CA TYR A 102 12.61 13.51 15.24
C TYR A 102 11.28 13.48 15.96
N ASN A 103 11.28 13.89 17.24
CA ASN A 103 10.11 13.78 18.11
C ASN A 103 9.51 12.37 18.07
N PHE A 104 10.35 11.33 18.10
CA PHE A 104 9.85 9.97 18.24
C PHE A 104 9.42 9.79 19.70
N LEU A 105 8.11 9.86 19.94
CA LEU A 105 7.52 9.91 21.27
C LEU A 105 7.11 8.51 21.72
N ILE A 106 7.63 8.12 22.89
CA ILE A 106 7.26 6.86 23.56
C ILE A 106 6.63 7.20 24.90
N LEU A 107 5.47 6.63 25.21
CA LEU A 107 4.77 6.88 26.47
C LEU A 107 5.60 6.40 27.65
N GLY A 108 5.75 7.25 28.67
CA GLY A 108 6.48 6.93 29.90
C GLY A 108 7.91 7.48 29.98
N ASP A 109 8.58 7.14 31.07
CA ASP A 109 9.95 7.55 31.42
C ASP A 109 10.95 6.44 31.02
N HIS A 110 11.23 6.33 29.72
CA HIS A 110 12.14 5.34 29.14
C HIS A 110 13.47 5.98 28.76
N GLU A 111 14.54 5.70 29.50
CA GLU A 111 15.88 6.25 29.21
C GLU A 111 16.48 5.62 27.95
N VAL A 112 16.21 4.34 27.72
CA VAL A 112 16.69 3.57 26.58
C VAL A 112 15.57 2.73 26.00
N VAL A 113 15.59 2.54 24.68
CA VAL A 113 14.73 1.59 23.99
C VAL A 113 15.54 0.77 22.99
N THR A 114 15.03 -0.42 22.70
CA THR A 114 15.64 -1.35 21.75
C THR A 114 14.91 -1.28 20.41
N PHE A 115 15.66 -1.10 19.33
CA PHE A 115 15.14 -1.11 17.97
C PHE A 115 15.83 -2.21 17.15
N ARG A 116 15.04 -3.08 16.52
CA ARG A 116 15.50 -4.10 15.59
C ARG A 116 15.44 -3.53 14.19
N ARG A 117 16.51 -2.89 13.75
CA ARG A 117 16.58 -2.39 12.37
C ARG A 117 16.71 -3.58 11.43
N ARG A 118 15.89 -3.66 10.39
CA ARG A 118 16.01 -4.74 9.43
C ARG A 118 17.34 -4.67 8.70
N ASP A 119 18.00 -5.82 8.61
CA ASP A 119 19.20 -6.03 7.83
C ASP A 119 19.20 -7.48 7.29
N PRO A 120 18.84 -7.69 6.02
CA PRO A 120 18.78 -9.04 5.46
C PRO A 120 20.16 -9.70 5.30
N ASN A 121 21.27 -9.00 5.58
CA ASN A 121 22.61 -9.59 5.53
C ASN A 121 23.00 -10.32 6.83
N THR A 122 22.23 -10.17 7.90
CA THR A 122 22.48 -10.87 9.16
C THR A 122 21.70 -12.18 9.22
N GLU A 123 22.19 -13.15 9.99
CA GLU A 123 21.52 -14.43 10.20
C GLU A 123 20.12 -14.27 10.80
N GLU A 124 19.95 -13.30 11.71
CA GLU A 124 18.68 -12.98 12.36
C GLU A 124 17.76 -12.10 11.48
N GLY A 125 18.28 -11.54 10.38
CA GLY A 125 17.54 -10.62 9.51
C GLY A 125 17.37 -9.20 10.08
N TYR A 126 18.01 -8.88 11.19
CA TYR A 126 18.06 -7.54 11.78
C TYR A 126 19.41 -7.25 12.47
N VAL A 127 19.62 -5.97 12.78
CA VAL A 127 20.67 -5.46 13.68
C VAL A 127 19.98 -4.78 14.86
N ILE A 128 20.47 -5.06 16.07
CA ILE A 128 19.96 -4.43 17.30
C ILE A 128 20.61 -3.05 17.45
N GLU A 129 19.77 -2.04 17.58
CA GLU A 129 20.13 -0.66 17.94
C GLU A 129 19.59 -0.35 19.34
N THR A 130 20.36 0.40 20.13
CA THR A 130 19.89 0.98 21.39
C THR A 130 19.75 2.47 21.19
N TRP A 131 18.54 2.98 21.31
CA TRP A 131 18.29 4.42 21.25
C TRP A 131 18.30 4.98 22.66
N VAL A 132 19.08 6.04 22.85
CA VAL A 132 19.14 6.78 24.11
C VAL A 132 18.23 7.98 24.01
N ARG A 133 17.42 8.19 25.06
CA ARG A 133 16.50 9.31 25.13
C ARG A 133 17.26 10.63 25.06
N THR A 134 16.73 11.54 24.25
CA THR A 134 17.28 12.88 24.04
C THR A 134 16.58 13.96 24.86
N GLY A 135 15.36 13.68 25.34
CA GLY A 135 14.59 14.57 26.20
C GLY A 135 13.27 13.93 26.62
N THR A 136 12.47 14.67 27.39
CA THR A 136 11.09 14.29 27.74
C THR A 136 10.14 15.41 27.38
N ASP A 137 8.86 15.07 27.18
CA ASP A 137 7.79 16.03 26.91
C ASP A 137 6.48 15.57 27.59
N GLN A 138 5.39 16.32 27.40
CA GLN A 138 4.05 16.00 27.86
C GLN A 138 3.07 16.04 26.70
N VAL A 139 2.34 14.95 26.49
CA VAL A 139 1.23 14.87 25.53
C VAL A 139 -0.05 14.57 26.29
N ASP A 140 -1.00 15.51 26.22
CA ASP A 140 -2.28 15.44 26.93
C ASP A 140 -2.15 15.03 28.43
N GLY A 141 -1.15 15.62 29.10
CA GLY A 141 -0.85 15.39 30.51
C GLY A 141 -0.11 14.09 30.83
N ARG A 142 0.29 13.30 29.83
CA ARG A 142 1.16 12.12 29.98
C ARG A 142 2.59 12.42 29.58
N LEU A 143 3.51 11.97 30.42
CA LEU A 143 4.94 11.99 30.15
C LEU A 143 5.26 11.13 28.92
N VAL A 144 6.06 11.67 28.02
CA VAL A 144 6.67 10.93 26.91
C VAL A 144 8.19 11.10 26.93
N SER A 145 8.87 10.04 26.53
CA SER A 145 10.30 10.03 26.22
C SER A 145 10.52 10.32 24.76
N VAL A 146 11.48 11.21 24.46
CA VAL A 146 11.75 11.71 23.12
C VAL A 146 13.05 11.11 22.58
N PHE A 147 12.95 10.47 21.41
CA PHE A 147 14.09 9.92 20.67
C PHE A 147 14.22 10.59 19.31
N ASN A 148 15.45 10.72 18.82
CA ASN A 148 15.76 11.35 17.53
C ASN A 148 16.78 10.50 16.75
N PRO A 149 16.45 9.26 16.36
CA PRO A 149 17.39 8.38 15.66
C PRO A 149 17.67 8.88 14.24
N THR A 150 18.94 8.74 13.82
CA THR A 150 19.43 9.21 12.51
C THR A 150 20.28 8.14 11.83
N TRP A 151 20.15 8.02 10.51
CA TRP A 151 20.91 7.10 9.67
C TRP A 151 21.49 7.81 8.45
N THR A 152 22.54 7.22 7.88
CA THR A 152 23.26 7.79 6.73
C THR A 152 22.61 7.42 5.41
N VAL A 153 22.73 8.28 4.40
CA VAL A 153 22.21 8.02 3.05
C VAL A 153 22.70 6.70 2.43
N ASP A 154 23.89 6.24 2.78
CA ASP A 154 24.42 4.95 2.30
C ASP A 154 23.54 3.78 2.75
N LEU A 155 23.03 3.83 3.99
CA LEU A 155 22.12 2.81 4.51
C LEU A 155 20.75 2.87 3.83
N LEU A 156 20.25 4.08 3.50
CA LEU A 156 19.03 4.21 2.68
C LEU A 156 19.22 3.55 1.31
N HIS A 157 20.33 3.83 0.64
CA HIS A 157 20.62 3.24 -0.66
C HIS A 157 20.80 1.73 -0.59
N GLU A 158 21.39 1.20 0.49
CA GLU A 158 21.44 -0.24 0.73
C GLU A 158 20.04 -0.83 0.91
N SER A 159 19.18 -0.23 1.73
CA SER A 159 17.82 -0.72 1.93
C SER A 159 17.00 -0.70 0.64
N LEU A 160 17.06 0.38 -0.15
CA LEU A 160 16.37 0.49 -1.44
C LEU A 160 16.90 -0.45 -2.55
N ARG A 161 18.07 -1.08 -2.35
CA ARG A 161 18.55 -2.20 -3.18
C ARG A 161 17.86 -3.52 -2.84
N ARG A 162 17.39 -3.66 -1.58
CA ARG A 162 16.81 -4.88 -1.04
C ARG A 162 15.29 -4.91 -1.12
N TYR A 163 14.67 -3.74 -0.98
CA TYR A 163 13.23 -3.60 -1.04
C TYR A 163 12.76 -3.11 -2.39
N SER A 164 11.73 -3.77 -2.90
CA SER A 164 10.87 -3.23 -3.93
C SER A 164 10.16 -1.98 -3.40
N TRP A 165 10.30 -0.85 -4.08
CA TRP A 165 9.66 0.42 -3.70
C TRP A 165 9.06 1.09 -4.95
N GLY A 166 8.26 2.15 -4.82
CA GLY A 166 7.77 2.91 -5.97
C GLY A 166 6.39 3.50 -5.73
N VAL A 167 5.66 3.85 -6.80
CA VAL A 167 4.31 4.41 -6.66
C VAL A 167 3.35 3.42 -5.98
N ASP A 168 3.51 2.12 -6.22
CA ASP A 168 2.65 1.10 -5.60
C ASP A 168 3.02 0.83 -4.13
N ARG A 169 4.27 1.11 -3.76
CA ARG A 169 4.82 0.89 -2.42
C ARG A 169 5.51 2.17 -1.92
N PRO A 170 4.73 3.20 -1.55
CA PRO A 170 5.24 4.49 -1.09
C PRO A 170 5.71 4.47 0.38
N ARG A 171 6.01 3.29 0.91
CA ARG A 171 6.54 3.06 2.25
C ARG A 171 7.55 1.92 2.23
N MET A 172 8.55 2.00 3.11
CA MET A 172 9.59 1.00 3.27
C MET A 172 9.65 0.58 4.74
N PHE A 173 9.56 -0.72 4.99
CA PHE A 173 9.75 -1.26 6.34
C PHE A 173 11.19 -1.04 6.79
N TRP A 174 11.36 -0.40 7.95
CA TRP A 174 12.67 -0.08 8.49
C TRP A 174 13.10 -1.03 9.59
N GLY A 175 12.17 -1.46 10.43
CA GLY A 175 12.44 -2.33 11.56
C GLY A 175 11.34 -2.28 12.61
N GLU A 176 11.65 -2.81 13.79
CA GLU A 176 10.68 -3.01 14.86
C GLU A 176 11.19 -2.38 16.15
N LEU A 177 10.37 -1.54 16.78
CA LEU A 177 10.62 -1.08 18.14
C LEU A 177 10.15 -2.15 19.12
N VAL A 178 11.00 -2.55 20.03
CA VAL A 178 10.65 -3.48 21.12
C VAL A 178 9.93 -2.72 22.22
N ILE A 179 8.76 -3.20 22.63
CA ILE A 179 8.03 -2.71 23.80
C ILE A 179 8.63 -3.37 25.05
N PRO A 180 9.11 -2.60 26.04
CA PRO A 180 9.68 -3.16 27.27
C PRO A 180 8.71 -4.13 27.99
N SER A 181 9.17 -5.36 28.22
CA SER A 181 8.35 -6.49 28.69
C SER A 181 7.99 -6.45 30.19
N ASP A 182 8.64 -5.61 30.98
CA ASP A 182 8.40 -5.43 32.42
C ASP A 182 7.03 -4.77 32.74
N LEU A 183 6.27 -4.39 31.70
CA LEU A 183 5.02 -3.65 31.79
C LEU A 183 3.79 -4.37 31.20
N LEU A 184 3.92 -5.62 30.71
CA LEU A 184 2.82 -6.39 30.09
C LEU A 184 1.78 -6.95 31.08
N VAL A 185 1.81 -6.54 32.36
CA VAL A 185 0.85 -6.98 33.37
C VAL A 185 -0.42 -6.14 33.28
N THR A 186 -1.31 -6.43 32.33
CA THR A 186 -2.78 -6.37 32.50
C THR A 186 -3.50 -6.75 31.19
N VAL A 187 -3.63 -8.05 30.94
CA VAL A 187 -4.71 -8.56 30.07
C VAL A 187 -5.73 -9.27 30.99
N PRO A 188 -7.03 -8.93 30.94
CA PRO A 188 -8.07 -9.70 31.61
C PRO A 188 -8.03 -11.17 31.16
N SER A 189 -8.01 -12.07 32.14
CA SER A 189 -7.66 -13.49 32.05
C SER A 189 -8.73 -14.40 31.43
N ASP A 190 -9.29 -14.03 30.27
CA ASP A 190 -10.38 -14.80 29.65
C ASP A 190 -9.95 -15.49 28.34
N VAL A 191 -8.68 -15.34 27.95
CA VAL A 191 -8.07 -16.09 26.84
C VAL A 191 -6.82 -16.74 27.39
N GLY A 192 -6.80 -18.08 27.41
CA GLY A 192 -5.67 -18.85 27.92
C GLY A 192 -4.35 -18.36 27.30
N ILE A 193 -3.41 -17.98 28.16
CA ILE A 193 -2.06 -17.61 27.76
C ILE A 193 -1.37 -18.92 27.37
N THR A 194 -1.21 -19.17 26.08
CA THR A 194 -0.23 -20.15 25.59
C THR A 194 1.16 -19.63 25.94
N GLU A 195 2.03 -20.52 26.40
CA GLU A 195 3.35 -20.31 27.02
C GLU A 195 4.42 -19.60 26.15
N ASP A 196 4.02 -18.97 25.04
CA ASP A 196 4.88 -18.40 23.99
C ASP A 196 4.58 -16.91 23.75
N GLN A 197 4.30 -16.14 24.82
CA GLN A 197 4.18 -14.68 24.70
C GLN A 197 5.57 -14.04 24.59
N THR A 198 6.07 -14.14 23.36
CA THR A 198 7.17 -13.43 22.75
C THR A 198 6.98 -11.91 22.91
N GLU A 199 8.05 -11.24 23.33
CA GLU A 199 8.30 -9.79 23.24
C GLU A 199 7.43 -9.04 22.21
N GLU A 200 6.69 -8.03 22.67
CA GLU A 200 5.79 -7.24 21.83
C GLU A 200 6.59 -6.18 21.05
N THR A 201 6.28 -5.99 19.76
CA THR A 201 7.00 -5.04 18.90
C THR A 201 6.06 -4.15 18.10
N VAL A 202 6.55 -2.99 17.68
CA VAL A 202 5.85 -2.05 16.78
C VAL A 202 6.67 -1.79 15.53
N ASN A 203 6.05 -2.00 14.38
CA ASN A 203 6.70 -1.79 13.09
C ASN A 203 6.90 -0.31 12.78
N VAL A 204 8.10 0.03 12.32
CA VAL A 204 8.49 1.38 11.91
C VAL A 204 8.72 1.39 10.41
N PHE A 205 8.09 2.35 9.73
CA PHE A 205 8.17 2.52 8.28
C PHE A 205 8.64 3.92 7.93
N PHE A 206 9.42 4.03 6.86
CA PHE A 206 9.69 5.30 6.19
C PHE A 206 8.74 5.50 5.01
N SER A 207 8.26 6.73 4.82
CA SER A 207 7.56 7.14 3.60
C SER A 207 8.58 7.46 2.52
N VAL A 208 8.43 6.84 1.35
CA VAL A 208 9.34 6.96 0.20
C VAL A 208 8.52 7.37 -1.02
N MET A 209 9.05 8.27 -1.86
CA MET A 209 8.31 8.80 -3.00
C MET A 209 9.16 8.85 -4.28
N PRO A 210 8.53 8.70 -5.46
CA PRO A 210 9.19 8.93 -6.75
C PRO A 210 9.75 10.34 -6.88
N PRO A 211 10.81 10.54 -7.69
CA PRO A 211 11.38 11.86 -7.92
C PRO A 211 10.57 12.72 -8.91
N ASN A 212 9.63 12.13 -9.65
CA ASN A 212 8.89 12.78 -10.74
C ASN A 212 7.43 13.13 -10.39
N ILE A 213 7.18 13.51 -9.13
CA ILE A 213 5.84 13.94 -8.71
C ILE A 213 5.49 15.28 -9.40
N PRO A 214 4.36 15.36 -10.11
CA PRO A 214 3.95 16.60 -10.77
C PRO A 214 3.57 17.67 -9.75
N THR A 215 3.80 18.93 -10.11
CA THR A 215 3.32 20.06 -9.32
C THR A 215 1.82 20.27 -9.52
N SER A 216 1.17 20.87 -8.52
CA SER A 216 -0.25 21.21 -8.51
C SER A 216 -0.45 22.63 -8.00
N GLU A 217 -1.51 23.30 -8.45
CA GLU A 217 -1.93 24.55 -7.81
C GLU A 217 -2.35 24.28 -6.36
N ILE A 218 -1.96 25.17 -5.45
CA ILE A 218 -2.32 25.14 -4.04
C ILE A 218 -2.95 26.49 -3.68
N ILE A 219 -4.16 26.45 -3.12
CA ILE A 219 -4.84 27.63 -2.57
C ILE A 219 -4.76 27.56 -1.06
N GLN A 220 -4.07 28.53 -0.47
CA GLN A 220 -4.14 28.78 0.97
C GLN A 220 -5.42 29.58 1.29
N VAL A 221 -6.30 28.96 2.07
CA VAL A 221 -7.57 29.55 2.53
C VAL A 221 -7.29 30.51 3.69
N ASN A 222 -6.54 30.05 4.70
CA ASN A 222 -6.07 30.82 5.85
C ASN A 222 -4.80 30.16 6.43
N GLU A 223 -4.39 30.52 7.65
CA GLU A 223 -3.23 29.95 8.34
C GLU A 223 -3.39 28.49 8.79
N LYS A 224 -4.62 27.95 8.75
CA LYS A 224 -4.94 26.58 9.15
C LYS A 224 -5.35 25.66 8.01
N VAL A 225 -5.78 26.20 6.87
CA VAL A 225 -6.32 25.42 5.76
C VAL A 225 -5.72 25.83 4.43
N GLN A 226 -5.25 24.85 3.69
CA GLN A 226 -4.92 24.96 2.27
C GLN A 226 -5.43 23.73 1.52
N PHE A 227 -5.59 23.83 0.20
CA PHE A 227 -5.99 22.68 -0.61
C PHE A 227 -5.40 22.74 -2.01
N ALA A 228 -5.31 21.57 -2.61
CA ALA A 228 -5.08 21.35 -4.03
C ALA A 228 -6.32 20.66 -4.64
N SER A 229 -6.28 20.35 -5.93
CA SER A 229 -7.40 19.74 -6.67
C SER A 229 -8.00 18.47 -6.04
N HIS A 230 -7.21 17.67 -5.32
CA HIS A 230 -7.62 16.34 -4.80
C HIS A 230 -7.29 16.11 -3.32
N ALA A 231 -6.69 17.09 -2.63
CA ALA A 231 -6.32 16.95 -1.24
C ALA A 231 -6.42 18.28 -0.48
N VAL A 232 -6.81 18.19 0.79
CA VAL A 232 -6.86 19.30 1.73
C VAL A 232 -5.79 19.10 2.79
N ASN A 233 -5.10 20.16 3.19
CA ASN A 233 -4.29 20.16 4.41
C ASN A 233 -4.93 21.06 5.48
N ILE A 234 -5.14 20.47 6.66
CA ILE A 234 -5.63 21.16 7.86
C ILE A 234 -4.54 21.09 8.93
N PHE A 235 -4.14 22.23 9.46
CA PHE A 235 -3.18 22.31 10.56
C PHE A 235 -3.89 22.19 11.92
N VAL A 236 -3.58 21.11 12.63
CA VAL A 236 -4.08 20.82 13.99
C VAL A 236 -2.90 20.31 14.84
N PRO A 237 -2.29 21.17 15.69
CA PRO A 237 -1.10 20.83 16.46
C PRO A 237 -1.25 19.61 17.35
N GLU A 238 -2.46 19.33 17.85
CA GLU A 238 -2.78 18.28 18.81
C GLU A 238 -3.36 16.99 18.18
N PHE A 239 -3.39 16.88 16.84
CA PHE A 239 -4.06 15.75 16.17
C PHE A 239 -3.45 14.39 16.52
N GLY A 240 -4.27 13.45 17.01
CA GLY A 240 -3.85 12.13 17.46
C GLY A 240 -3.40 12.06 18.93
N ASP A 241 -3.34 13.17 19.65
CA ASP A 241 -2.97 13.18 21.08
C ASP A 241 -4.05 12.55 21.96
N THR A 242 -5.31 12.58 21.50
CA THR A 242 -6.46 11.92 22.14
C THR A 242 -6.23 10.42 22.37
N ARG A 243 -5.36 9.78 21.56
CA ARG A 243 -5.02 8.36 21.72
C ARG A 243 -4.41 8.02 23.06
N VAL A 244 -3.72 8.99 23.69
CA VAL A 244 -3.12 8.81 25.02
C VAL A 244 -4.13 8.24 26.01
N HIS A 245 -5.37 8.73 25.98
CA HIS A 245 -6.47 8.25 26.85
C HIS A 245 -7.50 7.40 26.09
N GLY A 246 -7.73 7.69 24.81
CA GLY A 246 -8.75 7.06 23.97
C GLY A 246 -8.32 5.78 23.23
N GLY A 247 -7.06 5.37 23.40
CA GLY A 247 -6.48 4.16 22.83
C GLY A 247 -6.20 4.27 21.34
N ASP A 248 -5.84 3.13 20.74
CA ASP A 248 -5.25 3.04 19.40
C ASP A 248 -6.13 3.57 18.25
N SER A 249 -7.42 3.77 18.46
CA SER A 249 -8.39 4.20 17.44
C SER A 249 -8.94 5.61 17.61
N ASP A 250 -8.54 6.35 18.66
CA ASP A 250 -9.11 7.67 18.95
C ASP A 250 -8.20 8.80 18.45
N PHE A 251 -8.29 9.12 17.17
CA PHE A 251 -7.46 10.15 16.53
C PHE A 251 -8.08 11.55 16.55
N GLY A 252 -9.37 11.67 16.85
CA GLY A 252 -10.12 12.91 16.72
C GLY A 252 -10.58 13.21 15.29
N GLU A 253 -10.75 12.19 14.45
CA GLU A 253 -11.18 12.27 13.05
C GLU A 253 -12.52 13.01 12.87
N HIS A 254 -13.42 12.91 13.84
CA HIS A 254 -14.68 13.64 13.86
C HIS A 254 -14.48 15.17 13.97
N LEU A 255 -13.45 15.62 14.71
CA LEU A 255 -13.10 17.03 14.81
C LEU A 255 -12.54 17.54 13.49
N ILE A 256 -11.65 16.75 12.86
CA ILE A 256 -11.08 17.07 11.55
C ILE A 256 -12.18 17.16 10.48
N THR A 257 -13.13 16.24 10.50
CA THR A 257 -14.24 16.23 9.53
C THR A 257 -15.17 17.44 9.71
N ARG A 258 -15.44 17.86 10.96
CA ARG A 258 -16.19 19.10 11.23
C ARG A 258 -15.46 20.33 10.69
N MET A 259 -14.16 20.43 10.96
CA MET A 259 -13.33 21.53 10.43
C MET A 259 -13.31 21.52 8.90
N PHE A 260 -13.22 20.36 8.26
CA PHE A 260 -13.32 20.24 6.81
C PHE A 260 -14.64 20.82 6.29
N TYR A 261 -15.78 20.44 6.87
CA TYR A 261 -17.08 20.97 6.49
C TYR A 261 -17.31 22.45 6.85
N GLU A 262 -16.38 23.17 7.47
CA GLU A 262 -16.46 24.64 7.54
C GLU A 262 -16.14 25.28 6.18
N TYR A 263 -15.26 24.66 5.38
CA TYR A 263 -14.66 25.24 4.18
C TYR A 263 -15.07 24.55 2.88
N PHE A 264 -15.51 23.29 2.93
CA PHE A 264 -15.84 22.47 1.76
C PHE A 264 -17.32 22.06 1.74
N ASP A 265 -17.84 21.78 0.55
CA ASP A 265 -19.26 21.42 0.38
C ASP A 265 -19.58 20.05 1.00
N ASP A 266 -20.81 19.87 1.48
CA ASP A 266 -21.28 18.59 2.03
C ASP A 266 -21.72 17.64 0.91
N VAL A 267 -20.74 17.11 0.17
CA VAL A 267 -20.95 16.28 -1.03
C VAL A 267 -20.12 14.98 -1.02
N TYR A 268 -19.44 14.69 0.08
CA TYR A 268 -18.48 13.58 0.17
C TYR A 268 -19.10 12.39 0.89
N ASP A 269 -19.12 11.24 0.22
CA ASP A 269 -19.50 9.96 0.81
C ASP A 269 -18.47 9.49 1.84
N VAL A 270 -17.18 9.79 1.61
CA VAL A 270 -16.07 9.37 2.46
C VAL A 270 -15.13 10.54 2.73
N VAL A 271 -14.75 10.72 3.99
CA VAL A 271 -13.64 11.62 4.38
C VAL A 271 -12.52 10.76 4.95
N ALA A 272 -11.38 10.71 4.24
CA ALA A 272 -10.18 10.01 4.65
C ALA A 272 -9.22 10.97 5.34
N VAL A 273 -8.88 10.70 6.60
CA VAL A 273 -7.99 11.52 7.41
C VAL A 273 -6.61 10.86 7.50
N MET A 274 -5.58 11.60 7.11
CA MET A 274 -4.19 11.14 7.15
C MET A 274 -3.37 12.08 8.04
N SER A 275 -2.57 11.51 8.94
CA SER A 275 -1.64 12.29 9.77
C SER A 275 -0.36 12.65 9.01
N GLN A 276 0.15 13.87 9.18
CA GLN A 276 1.51 14.22 8.81
C GLN A 276 2.52 13.49 9.68
N ALA A 277 2.38 13.51 11.01
CA ALA A 277 3.24 12.69 11.85
C ALA A 277 2.95 11.20 11.55
N THR A 278 3.98 10.36 11.54
CA THR A 278 3.78 8.91 11.57
C THR A 278 3.13 8.57 12.89
N GLN A 279 1.90 8.05 12.86
CA GLN A 279 1.20 7.60 14.05
C GLN A 279 1.39 6.09 14.17
N PHE A 280 1.89 5.64 15.32
CA PHE A 280 2.15 4.21 15.54
C PHE A 280 0.91 3.55 16.12
N THR A 281 0.33 2.60 15.38
CA THR A 281 -0.86 1.84 15.76
C THR A 281 -0.69 0.38 15.39
N ASP A 282 -1.52 -0.47 15.99
CA ASP A 282 -1.59 -1.90 15.66
C ASP A 282 -2.25 -2.17 14.30
N PHE A 283 -2.78 -1.14 13.63
CA PHE A 283 -3.38 -1.22 12.29
C PHE A 283 -2.79 -0.18 11.33
N SER A 284 -2.88 -0.46 10.03
CA SER A 284 -2.37 0.45 8.98
C SER A 284 -3.42 1.38 8.39
N ALA A 285 -4.70 1.03 8.54
CA ALA A 285 -5.84 1.84 8.21
C ALA A 285 -7.07 1.41 9.02
N PHE A 286 -8.09 2.25 9.03
CA PHE A 286 -9.42 1.87 9.51
C PHE A 286 -10.51 2.48 8.65
N HIS A 287 -11.63 1.77 8.60
CA HIS A 287 -12.87 2.26 8.05
C HIS A 287 -13.93 2.34 9.15
N GLY A 288 -14.62 3.47 9.19
CA GLY A 288 -15.76 3.63 10.06
C GLY A 288 -17.01 4.12 9.39
N ASN A 289 -18.05 3.27 9.45
CA ASN A 289 -19.37 3.59 8.97
C ASN A 289 -19.97 4.72 9.82
N VAL A 290 -20.34 5.81 9.18
CA VAL A 290 -21.04 6.96 9.75
C VAL A 290 -22.54 6.83 9.52
N GLN A 291 -22.94 6.26 8.39
CA GLN A 291 -24.33 6.04 8.03
C GLN A 291 -24.50 4.71 7.28
N ASN A 292 -25.64 4.06 7.49
CA ASN A 292 -26.14 2.99 6.64
C ASN A 292 -27.63 3.19 6.33
N ALA A 293 -27.94 3.32 5.03
CA ALA A 293 -29.29 3.43 4.50
C ALA A 293 -29.74 2.17 3.72
N ILE A 294 -28.93 1.10 3.73
CA ILE A 294 -29.17 -0.13 2.98
C ILE A 294 -29.65 -1.23 3.93
N LYS A 295 -30.81 -1.82 3.60
CA LYS A 295 -31.36 -3.04 4.23
C LYS A 295 -30.89 -4.28 3.50
N GLY A 296 -30.97 -5.44 4.14
CA GLY A 296 -30.70 -6.73 3.49
C GLY A 296 -29.21 -7.06 3.33
N ILE A 297 -28.33 -6.39 4.10
CA ILE A 297 -26.88 -6.63 4.10
C ILE A 297 -26.35 -7.04 5.48
N GLY A 298 -27.24 -7.30 6.44
CA GLY A 298 -26.89 -7.64 7.82
C GLY A 298 -26.48 -6.47 8.73
N LEU A 299 -26.19 -5.29 8.18
CA LEU A 299 -25.93 -4.07 8.95
C LEU A 299 -27.24 -3.33 9.27
N SER A 300 -27.39 -2.84 10.51
CA SER A 300 -28.56 -2.04 10.92
C SER A 300 -28.60 -0.68 10.21
N LEU A 301 -29.78 -0.07 10.14
CA LEU A 301 -29.93 1.29 9.66
C LEU A 301 -29.56 2.30 10.76
N PHE A 302 -28.75 3.29 10.42
CA PHE A 302 -28.37 4.39 11.31
C PHE A 302 -27.81 5.58 10.51
N ASP A 303 -27.80 6.76 11.11
CA ASP A 303 -27.18 7.97 10.58
C ASP A 303 -26.57 8.81 11.71
N ASN A 304 -25.23 8.88 11.71
CA ASN A 304 -24.45 9.69 12.64
C ASN A 304 -23.71 10.84 11.93
N SER A 305 -24.08 11.17 10.69
CA SER A 305 -23.41 12.19 9.86
C SER A 305 -23.30 13.55 10.55
N TRP A 306 -24.32 13.94 11.32
CA TRP A 306 -24.34 15.17 12.11
C TRP A 306 -23.18 15.26 13.11
N PHE A 307 -22.73 14.12 13.67
CA PHE A 307 -21.63 14.09 14.62
C PHE A 307 -20.32 14.52 13.96
N TYR A 308 -20.18 14.30 12.66
CA TYR A 308 -19.02 14.65 11.84
C TYR A 308 -19.15 16.00 11.14
N GLY A 309 -20.27 16.72 11.32
CA GLY A 309 -20.52 18.01 10.67
C GLY A 309 -21.14 17.92 9.27
N SER A 310 -21.48 16.72 8.80
CA SER A 310 -22.24 16.50 7.57
C SER A 310 -23.74 16.58 7.83
N ALA A 311 -24.51 17.02 6.84
CA ALA A 311 -25.96 17.13 6.85
C ALA A 311 -26.64 15.93 6.17
N GLY A 312 -26.17 14.71 6.45
CA GLY A 312 -26.76 13.45 5.95
C GLY A 312 -26.05 12.81 4.76
N VAL A 313 -24.96 13.41 4.26
CA VAL A 313 -24.26 12.90 3.06
C VAL A 313 -23.17 11.90 3.41
N LEU A 314 -22.39 12.18 4.46
CA LEU A 314 -21.24 11.36 4.85
C LEU A 314 -21.64 9.93 5.23
N LYS A 315 -21.09 8.96 4.50
CA LYS A 315 -21.31 7.52 4.73
C LYS A 315 -20.22 6.91 5.61
N ALA A 316 -18.98 7.37 5.48
CA ALA A 316 -17.86 6.86 6.27
C ALA A 316 -16.76 7.88 6.54
N VAL A 317 -16.00 7.64 7.60
CA VAL A 317 -14.68 8.25 7.83
C VAL A 317 -13.64 7.15 7.85
N GLU A 318 -12.50 7.43 7.24
CA GLU A 318 -11.34 6.53 7.26
C GLU A 318 -10.17 7.24 7.93
N GLY A 319 -9.29 6.48 8.57
CA GLY A 319 -8.04 7.02 9.10
C GLY A 319 -6.84 6.17 8.69
N TYR A 320 -5.75 6.86 8.39
CA TYR A 320 -4.51 6.28 7.88
C TYR A 320 -3.32 6.73 8.73
N PRO A 321 -2.99 6.00 9.81
CA PRO A 321 -1.99 6.44 10.78
C PRO A 321 -0.53 6.27 10.30
N PRO A 322 -0.17 5.18 9.59
CA PRO A 322 1.06 5.16 8.78
C PRO A 322 0.88 4.61 7.35
N GLY A 323 1.19 5.44 6.33
CA GLY A 323 1.63 5.03 4.98
C GLY A 323 0.64 4.29 4.06
N GLY A 324 -0.45 3.70 4.57
CA GLY A 324 -1.41 2.91 3.78
C GLY A 324 -2.39 3.74 2.94
N TRP A 325 -2.41 5.05 3.12
CA TRP A 325 -3.32 5.98 2.42
C TRP A 325 -3.08 6.07 0.91
N ALA A 326 -1.88 5.68 0.45
CA ALA A 326 -1.44 5.85 -0.93
C ALA A 326 -1.50 4.56 -1.76
N THR A 327 -1.96 3.44 -1.18
CA THR A 327 -2.02 2.13 -1.86
C THR A 327 -3.46 1.79 -2.27
N LEU A 328 -3.65 1.36 -3.51
CA LEU A 328 -4.97 0.93 -4.01
C LEU A 328 -5.48 -0.28 -3.22
N SER A 329 -4.60 -1.21 -2.85
CA SER A 329 -4.98 -2.39 -2.06
C SER A 329 -5.61 -2.02 -0.70
N THR A 330 -5.02 -1.08 0.02
CA THR A 330 -5.57 -0.63 1.31
C THR A 330 -6.85 0.18 1.10
N VAL A 331 -6.88 1.12 0.17
CA VAL A 331 -8.08 1.93 -0.10
C VAL A 331 -9.27 1.08 -0.52
N LEU A 332 -9.07 0.11 -1.42
CA LEU A 332 -10.14 -0.79 -1.85
C LEU A 332 -10.58 -1.71 -0.71
N HIS A 333 -9.65 -2.14 0.15
CA HIS A 333 -9.95 -2.92 1.34
C HIS A 333 -10.85 -2.14 2.30
N GLU A 334 -10.42 -0.94 2.70
CA GLU A 334 -11.18 -0.08 3.62
C GLU A 334 -12.54 0.28 3.03
N GLN A 335 -12.61 0.61 1.74
CA GLN A 335 -13.88 0.92 1.08
C GLN A 335 -14.84 -0.30 1.08
N GLY A 336 -14.29 -1.52 1.06
CA GLY A 336 -15.06 -2.77 1.16
C GLY A 336 -15.82 -2.91 2.48
N HIS A 337 -15.32 -2.33 3.57
CA HIS A 337 -15.99 -2.38 4.87
C HIS A 337 -17.38 -1.75 4.86
N GLN A 338 -17.61 -0.69 4.07
CA GLN A 338 -18.93 -0.07 3.95
C GLN A 338 -20.02 -1.08 3.55
N TYR A 339 -19.64 -2.13 2.80
CA TYR A 339 -20.52 -3.18 2.26
C TYR A 339 -20.09 -4.58 2.73
N GLY A 340 -19.43 -4.65 3.90
CA GLY A 340 -18.83 -5.86 4.45
C GLY A 340 -19.80 -7.01 4.76
N GLU A 341 -19.25 -8.12 5.23
CA GLU A 341 -20.01 -9.36 5.53
C GLU A 341 -20.72 -9.33 6.89
N TYR A 342 -21.62 -8.36 7.09
CA TYR A 342 -22.44 -8.26 8.31
C TYR A 342 -23.58 -9.29 8.37
N THR A 343 -23.61 -10.21 7.42
CA THR A 343 -24.64 -11.22 7.20
C THR A 343 -24.84 -12.21 8.35
N ASN A 344 -26.09 -12.63 8.53
CA ASN A 344 -26.46 -13.75 9.39
C ASN A 344 -26.43 -15.11 8.68
N THR A 345 -26.32 -15.16 7.35
CA THR A 345 -26.39 -16.38 6.53
C THR A 345 -25.47 -17.48 7.07
N TRP A 346 -24.23 -17.16 7.44
CA TRP A 346 -23.25 -18.14 7.91
C TRP A 346 -23.65 -18.85 9.20
N LYS A 347 -24.57 -18.27 9.98
CA LYS A 347 -25.16 -18.90 11.17
C LYS A 347 -26.31 -19.83 10.84
N GLU A 348 -27.00 -19.59 9.73
CA GLU A 348 -28.28 -20.23 9.41
C GLU A 348 -28.14 -21.43 8.47
N VAL A 349 -27.13 -21.45 7.60
CA VAL A 349 -26.96 -22.46 6.53
C VAL A 349 -26.19 -23.72 6.92
N GLY A 350 -25.84 -23.90 8.20
CA GLY A 350 -25.08 -25.05 8.71
C GLY A 350 -25.91 -26.36 8.77
N PRO A 351 -25.27 -27.56 8.69
CA PRO A 351 -25.98 -28.84 8.87
C PRO A 351 -26.61 -28.98 10.28
N PRO A 352 -27.75 -29.69 10.44
CA PRO A 352 -28.40 -29.91 11.73
C PRO A 352 -27.55 -30.74 12.70
N LEU A 353 -27.55 -30.32 13.97
CA LEU A 353 -26.64 -30.78 15.00
C LEU A 353 -26.96 -32.18 15.54
N LEU A 354 -25.97 -33.08 15.45
CA LEU A 354 -25.78 -34.12 16.46
C LEU A 354 -24.39 -34.10 17.12
N GLU A 355 -23.35 -33.46 16.56
CA GLU A 355 -21.99 -33.57 17.15
C GLU A 355 -21.08 -32.32 17.16
N VAL A 356 -21.37 -31.21 16.49
CA VAL A 356 -20.51 -29.99 16.51
C VAL A 356 -21.38 -28.74 16.41
N GLU A 357 -21.38 -27.86 17.41
CA GLU A 357 -22.24 -26.65 17.55
C GLU A 357 -22.48 -25.87 16.23
N THR A 358 -23.69 -25.33 16.06
CA THR A 358 -24.20 -24.69 14.83
C THR A 358 -23.36 -23.50 14.36
N ALA A 359 -23.50 -23.15 13.07
CA ALA A 359 -22.84 -22.05 12.33
C ALA A 359 -21.45 -22.39 11.78
N ILE A 360 -21.12 -21.87 10.59
CA ILE A 360 -19.73 -21.80 10.13
C ILE A 360 -18.98 -20.94 11.16
N ASP A 361 -18.01 -21.53 11.87
CA ASP A 361 -17.16 -20.82 12.82
C ASP A 361 -16.25 -19.86 12.07
N ARG A 362 -16.65 -18.59 11.99
CA ARG A 362 -15.94 -17.56 11.23
C ARG A 362 -14.60 -17.26 11.93
N LYS A 363 -13.48 -17.60 11.28
CA LYS A 363 -12.11 -17.34 11.72
C LYS A 363 -11.38 -16.36 10.82
N GLY A 364 -10.18 -15.98 11.24
CA GLY A 364 -9.34 -15.03 10.54
C GLY A 364 -9.49 -13.60 11.07
N HIS A 365 -9.08 -12.63 10.28
CA HIS A 365 -9.05 -11.23 10.67
C HIS A 365 -10.46 -10.60 10.66
N LYS A 366 -10.87 -10.03 11.80
CA LYS A 366 -12.17 -9.36 12.01
C LYS A 366 -13.31 -10.08 11.26
N PRO A 367 -13.52 -11.37 11.59
CA PRO A 367 -14.19 -12.29 10.70
C PRO A 367 -15.67 -11.96 10.53
N SER A 368 -16.26 -11.15 11.42
CA SER A 368 -17.64 -10.65 11.37
C SER A 368 -17.91 -9.56 10.32
N GLY A 369 -16.89 -8.88 9.80
CA GLY A 369 -17.01 -7.82 8.79
C GLY A 369 -16.35 -8.16 7.45
N HIS A 370 -15.67 -9.30 7.37
CA HIS A 370 -14.86 -9.71 6.22
C HIS A 370 -15.38 -10.98 5.56
N THR A 371 -15.00 -11.15 4.28
CA THR A 371 -15.38 -12.32 3.47
C THR A 371 -14.74 -13.60 4.01
N PRO A 372 -15.53 -14.63 4.38
CA PRO A 372 -14.96 -15.90 4.81
C PRO A 372 -14.22 -16.59 3.64
N LEU A 373 -13.47 -17.63 3.95
CA LEU A 373 -12.91 -18.53 2.95
C LEU A 373 -14.05 -19.24 2.22
N LEU A 374 -14.20 -18.91 0.93
CA LEU A 374 -15.23 -19.46 0.06
C LEU A 374 -14.73 -19.55 -1.39
N TYR A 375 -15.49 -20.26 -2.22
CA TYR A 375 -15.32 -20.34 -3.68
C TYR A 375 -16.69 -20.14 -4.36
N PRO A 376 -16.78 -19.51 -5.55
CA PRO A 376 -15.71 -18.86 -6.30
C PRO A 376 -15.47 -17.39 -5.89
N GLY A 377 -14.36 -16.82 -6.36
CA GLY A 377 -14.09 -15.39 -6.34
C GLY A 377 -12.78 -14.99 -5.65
N ALA A 378 -12.25 -13.83 -6.02
CA ALA A 378 -11.20 -13.16 -5.27
C ALA A 378 -11.82 -12.23 -4.21
N PHE A 379 -11.01 -11.79 -3.25
CA PHE A 379 -11.46 -10.93 -2.15
C PHE A 379 -10.57 -9.71 -2.03
N THR A 380 -11.12 -8.54 -2.33
CA THR A 380 -10.46 -7.28 -1.99
C THR A 380 -10.24 -7.14 -0.46
N TYR A 381 -11.11 -7.76 0.36
CA TYR A 381 -11.06 -7.73 1.83
C TYR A 381 -11.54 -9.06 2.45
N GLY A 382 -10.70 -10.10 2.39
CA GLY A 382 -10.99 -11.42 2.97
C GLY A 382 -10.56 -11.54 4.44
N ALA A 383 -11.30 -12.35 5.21
CA ALA A 383 -11.01 -12.66 6.61
C ALA A 383 -9.83 -13.63 6.73
N VAL A 384 -9.69 -14.54 5.78
CA VAL A 384 -8.69 -15.63 5.81
C VAL A 384 -7.61 -15.43 4.74
N LEU A 385 -8.02 -15.01 3.53
CA LEU A 385 -7.11 -14.78 2.41
C LEU A 385 -6.97 -13.29 2.10
N GLU A 386 -5.76 -12.88 1.73
CA GLU A 386 -5.52 -11.60 1.07
C GLU A 386 -5.90 -11.66 -0.43
N GLY A 387 -6.28 -10.52 -1.03
CA GLY A 387 -6.77 -10.48 -2.41
C GLY A 387 -5.79 -10.86 -3.52
N GLY A 388 -4.49 -10.95 -3.20
CA GLY A 388 -3.46 -11.44 -4.12
C GLY A 388 -3.55 -12.94 -4.41
N VAL A 389 -4.36 -13.68 -3.66
CA VAL A 389 -4.64 -15.11 -3.90
C VAL A 389 -6.15 -15.38 -3.85
N ARG A 390 -6.55 -16.53 -4.41
CA ARG A 390 -7.91 -17.02 -4.43
C ARG A 390 -7.96 -18.53 -4.33
N VAL A 391 -9.13 -19.06 -3.99
CA VAL A 391 -9.41 -20.49 -4.11
C VAL A 391 -9.69 -20.80 -5.58
N THR A 392 -9.09 -21.89 -6.08
CA THR A 392 -9.35 -22.46 -7.40
C THR A 392 -9.85 -23.89 -7.24
N GLU A 393 -10.55 -24.41 -8.24
CA GLU A 393 -11.11 -25.77 -8.24
C GLU A 393 -10.68 -26.51 -9.51
N ALA A 394 -10.20 -27.74 -9.33
CA ALA A 394 -9.87 -28.62 -10.44
C ALA A 394 -10.18 -30.08 -10.06
N GLY A 395 -11.15 -30.68 -10.75
CA GLY A 395 -11.45 -32.11 -10.60
C GLY A 395 -12.09 -32.49 -9.25
N GLY A 396 -12.76 -31.53 -8.60
CA GLY A 396 -13.38 -31.66 -7.28
C GLY A 396 -12.45 -31.29 -6.11
N GLU A 397 -11.20 -30.91 -6.40
CA GLU A 397 -10.22 -30.51 -5.39
C GLU A 397 -10.01 -28.99 -5.42
N TYR A 398 -9.84 -28.41 -4.22
CA TYR A 398 -9.63 -26.98 -4.05
C TYR A 398 -8.20 -26.67 -3.63
N SER A 399 -7.62 -25.62 -4.22
CA SER A 399 -6.26 -25.18 -3.87
C SER A 399 -6.11 -23.66 -4.00
N ILE A 400 -4.98 -23.15 -3.51
CA ILE A 400 -4.65 -21.72 -3.57
C ILE A 400 -3.96 -21.38 -4.89
N GLU A 401 -4.49 -20.38 -5.58
CA GLU A 401 -3.96 -19.82 -6.82
C GLU A 401 -3.66 -18.33 -6.64
N ARG A 402 -2.65 -17.82 -7.36
CA ARG A 402 -2.37 -16.39 -7.43
C ARG A 402 -3.40 -15.66 -8.29
N THR A 403 -3.92 -14.53 -7.81
CA THR A 403 -4.87 -13.70 -8.58
C THR A 403 -4.15 -12.96 -9.70
N THR A 404 -4.11 -13.55 -10.91
CA THR A 404 -3.50 -12.93 -12.11
C THR A 404 -4.40 -11.93 -12.86
N PRO A 405 -5.75 -12.08 -12.89
CA PRO A 405 -6.64 -11.01 -13.31
C PRO A 405 -6.58 -9.82 -12.34
N LEU A 406 -7.24 -8.71 -12.70
CA LEU A 406 -7.43 -7.61 -11.76
C LEU A 406 -8.16 -8.11 -10.50
N VAL A 407 -7.71 -7.66 -9.33
CA VAL A 407 -8.36 -7.97 -8.05
C VAL A 407 -9.66 -7.17 -7.96
N THR A 408 -10.78 -7.81 -8.25
CA THR A 408 -12.11 -7.21 -8.14
C THR A 408 -12.77 -7.53 -6.81
N TYR A 409 -13.80 -6.75 -6.47
CA TYR A 409 -14.70 -7.13 -5.39
C TYR A 409 -15.40 -8.46 -5.71
N ASN A 410 -15.69 -9.23 -4.65
CA ASN A 410 -16.48 -10.46 -4.78
C ASN A 410 -17.90 -10.10 -5.27
N PRO A 411 -18.56 -10.94 -6.10
CA PRO A 411 -19.95 -10.71 -6.50
C PRO A 411 -20.89 -10.40 -5.33
N LEU A 412 -20.67 -11.01 -4.15
CA LEU A 412 -21.46 -10.72 -2.95
C LEU A 412 -21.33 -9.25 -2.51
N THR A 413 -20.12 -8.69 -2.52
CA THR A 413 -19.91 -7.26 -2.25
C THR A 413 -20.61 -6.39 -3.30
N LEU A 414 -20.51 -6.74 -4.60
CA LEU A 414 -21.15 -5.99 -5.68
C LEU A 414 -22.68 -6.00 -5.57
N TYR A 415 -23.27 -7.12 -5.15
CA TYR A 415 -24.71 -7.21 -4.87
C TYR A 415 -25.11 -6.30 -3.71
N ARG A 416 -24.30 -6.24 -2.64
CA ARG A 416 -24.56 -5.34 -1.50
C ARG A 416 -24.46 -3.86 -1.89
N MET A 417 -23.51 -3.52 -2.75
CA MET A 417 -23.41 -2.20 -3.39
C MET A 417 -24.63 -1.89 -4.29
N GLY A 418 -25.40 -2.91 -4.68
CA GLY A 418 -26.55 -2.79 -5.58
C GLY A 418 -26.16 -2.70 -7.06
N LEU A 419 -24.94 -3.12 -7.39
CA LEU A 419 -24.40 -3.05 -8.75
C LEU A 419 -24.83 -4.26 -9.58
N ILE A 420 -24.88 -5.44 -8.96
CA ILE A 420 -25.42 -6.64 -9.59
C ILE A 420 -26.72 -7.09 -8.93
N SER A 421 -27.51 -7.84 -9.68
CA SER A 421 -28.77 -8.40 -9.22
C SER A 421 -28.55 -9.66 -8.37
N PRO A 422 -29.53 -10.10 -7.55
CA PRO A 422 -29.41 -11.36 -6.82
C PRO A 422 -29.28 -12.58 -7.75
N GLU A 423 -29.87 -12.54 -8.95
CA GLU A 423 -29.76 -13.62 -9.94
C GLU A 423 -28.35 -13.74 -10.57
N ASP A 424 -27.51 -12.71 -10.44
CA ASP A 424 -26.11 -12.74 -10.89
C ASP A 424 -25.15 -13.30 -9.81
N LEU A 425 -25.64 -13.61 -8.60
CA LEU A 425 -24.82 -14.22 -7.56
C LEU A 425 -24.55 -15.69 -7.88
N PRO A 426 -23.27 -16.15 -7.81
CA PRO A 426 -22.98 -17.56 -7.94
C PRO A 426 -23.46 -18.31 -6.70
N THR A 427 -23.65 -19.62 -6.86
CA THR A 427 -23.68 -20.53 -5.72
C THR A 427 -22.27 -20.61 -5.13
N TYR A 428 -22.18 -20.47 -3.81
CA TYR A 428 -20.91 -20.49 -3.09
C TYR A 428 -20.66 -21.82 -2.40
N GLN A 429 -19.41 -22.25 -2.43
CA GLN A 429 -18.87 -23.28 -1.56
C GLN A 429 -18.16 -22.60 -0.40
N VAL A 430 -18.75 -22.67 0.79
CA VAL A 430 -18.20 -22.04 2.00
C VAL A 430 -17.56 -23.12 2.85
N PHE A 431 -16.25 -22.99 3.09
CA PHE A 431 -15.49 -24.03 3.77
C PHE A 431 -15.79 -24.04 5.27
N LEU A 432 -15.84 -25.23 5.88
CA LEU A 432 -16.11 -25.36 7.31
C LEU A 432 -14.91 -24.95 8.15
N ASN A 433 -13.70 -25.31 7.72
CA ASN A 433 -12.46 -24.97 8.41
C ASN A 433 -11.96 -23.59 7.96
N GLN A 434 -12.52 -22.53 8.54
CA GLN A 434 -12.11 -21.15 8.25
C GLN A 434 -10.72 -20.78 8.80
N GLY A 435 -10.20 -21.55 9.76
CA GLY A 435 -8.91 -21.30 10.41
C GLY A 435 -7.70 -21.96 9.75
N GLN A 436 -7.91 -22.69 8.65
CA GLN A 436 -6.93 -23.65 8.10
C GLN A 436 -5.58 -23.05 7.68
N PHE A 437 -5.53 -21.75 7.36
CA PHE A 437 -4.27 -21.06 7.05
C PHE A 437 -3.77 -20.23 8.22
N ASN A 438 -4.67 -19.51 8.90
CA ASN A 438 -4.41 -18.81 10.14
C ASN A 438 -5.73 -18.50 10.86
N GLU A 439 -5.83 -18.82 12.14
CA GLU A 439 -7.10 -18.64 12.89
C GLU A 439 -7.43 -17.18 13.23
N LYS A 440 -6.43 -16.27 13.19
CA LYS A 440 -6.55 -14.90 13.71
C LYS A 440 -6.32 -13.81 12.65
N LYS A 441 -5.60 -14.12 11.57
CA LYS A 441 -5.14 -13.13 10.58
C LYS A 441 -5.46 -13.59 9.15
N SER A 442 -5.58 -12.64 8.24
CA SER A 442 -5.54 -12.92 6.80
C SER A 442 -4.09 -13.16 6.39
N VAL A 443 -3.84 -14.16 5.54
CA VAL A 443 -2.49 -14.51 5.08
C VAL A 443 -2.46 -14.77 3.58
N LEU A 444 -1.25 -14.81 3.01
CA LEU A 444 -0.95 -15.35 1.69
C LEU A 444 -0.36 -16.75 1.90
N PRO A 445 -1.15 -17.84 1.78
CA PRO A 445 -0.61 -19.20 1.82
C PRO A 445 0.30 -19.48 0.62
N ASP A 446 1.05 -20.59 0.70
CA ASP A 446 1.82 -21.08 -0.44
C ASP A 446 0.90 -21.38 -1.64
N LEU A 447 1.40 -21.13 -2.85
CA LEU A 447 0.68 -21.48 -4.07
C LEU A 447 0.51 -22.99 -4.17
N ASN A 448 -0.65 -23.43 -4.64
CA ASN A 448 -1.10 -24.82 -4.69
C ASN A 448 -1.31 -25.48 -3.31
N ALA A 449 -1.26 -24.72 -2.21
CA ALA A 449 -1.66 -25.24 -0.91
C ALA A 449 -3.10 -25.78 -1.01
N PRO A 450 -3.39 -27.00 -0.52
CA PRO A 450 -4.73 -27.55 -0.56
C PRO A 450 -5.66 -26.74 0.35
N VAL A 451 -6.92 -26.59 -0.07
CA VAL A 451 -7.98 -26.11 0.82
C VAL A 451 -8.69 -27.34 1.39
N GLU A 452 -8.46 -27.58 2.68
CA GLU A 452 -8.86 -28.80 3.37
C GLU A 452 -10.21 -28.64 4.09
N GLY A 453 -10.86 -29.78 4.36
CA GLY A 453 -12.12 -29.86 5.09
C GLY A 453 -13.35 -29.85 4.19
N GLY A 454 -14.52 -30.09 4.80
CA GLY A 454 -15.79 -30.02 4.09
C GLY A 454 -16.19 -28.59 3.73
N SER A 455 -17.06 -28.44 2.74
CA SER A 455 -17.74 -27.20 2.40
C SER A 455 -19.25 -27.37 2.47
N ILE A 456 -19.97 -26.26 2.60
CA ILE A 456 -21.41 -26.19 2.44
C ILE A 456 -21.72 -25.35 1.20
N GLU A 457 -22.69 -25.82 0.42
CA GLU A 457 -23.26 -25.06 -0.67
C GLU A 457 -24.21 -23.99 -0.12
N VAL A 458 -24.00 -22.73 -0.48
CA VAL A 458 -24.82 -21.59 -0.08
C VAL A 458 -25.33 -20.86 -1.33
N THR A 459 -26.65 -20.72 -1.42
CA THR A 459 -27.34 -20.07 -2.54
C THR A 459 -27.78 -18.66 -2.18
N VAL A 460 -28.16 -17.87 -3.20
CA VAL A 460 -28.79 -16.56 -2.99
C VAL A 460 -30.08 -16.66 -2.16
N ASN A 461 -30.86 -17.74 -2.29
CA ASN A 461 -32.09 -17.90 -1.52
C ASN A 461 -31.80 -18.04 -0.03
N ASP A 462 -30.71 -18.71 0.32
CA ASP A 462 -30.28 -18.84 1.72
C ASP A 462 -29.85 -17.47 2.27
N MET A 463 -29.17 -16.66 1.44
CA MET A 463 -28.80 -15.29 1.81
C MET A 463 -30.04 -14.41 2.04
N LEU A 464 -31.00 -14.47 1.13
CA LEU A 464 -32.25 -13.72 1.22
C LEU A 464 -33.11 -14.16 2.39
N ALA A 465 -33.10 -15.45 2.75
CA ALA A 465 -33.81 -15.95 3.92
C ALA A 465 -33.25 -15.40 5.23
N ALA A 466 -31.91 -15.30 5.32
CA ALA A 466 -31.22 -14.84 6.52
C ALA A 466 -31.22 -13.31 6.69
N ASP A 467 -30.92 -12.58 5.62
CA ASP A 467 -30.72 -11.12 5.70
C ASP A 467 -31.90 -10.31 5.18
N GLY A 468 -32.80 -10.94 4.42
CA GLY A 468 -33.85 -10.27 3.66
C GLY A 468 -33.36 -9.70 2.32
N VAL A 469 -34.30 -9.19 1.53
CA VAL A 469 -33.99 -8.58 0.22
C VAL A 469 -33.20 -7.28 0.40
N ARG A 470 -32.11 -7.14 -0.36
CA ARG A 470 -31.31 -5.92 -0.41
C ARG A 470 -32.15 -4.75 -0.94
N ALA A 471 -32.27 -3.69 -0.16
CA ALA A 471 -33.04 -2.50 -0.51
C ALA A 471 -32.37 -1.22 -0.01
N GLY A 472 -32.19 -0.24 -0.90
CA GLY A 472 -31.48 1.00 -0.60
C GLY A 472 -30.81 1.59 -1.84
N PRO A 473 -30.07 2.70 -1.70
CA PRO A 473 -29.40 3.38 -2.81
C PRO A 473 -28.40 2.46 -3.50
N VAL A 474 -28.32 2.54 -4.83
CA VAL A 474 -27.25 1.92 -5.62
C VAL A 474 -26.00 2.78 -5.50
N VAL A 475 -24.84 2.15 -5.40
CA VAL A 475 -23.55 2.82 -5.23
C VAL A 475 -22.82 2.88 -6.57
N ASP A 476 -23.38 3.60 -7.53
CA ASP A 476 -22.80 3.82 -8.86
C ASP A 476 -21.76 4.97 -8.87
N ARG A 477 -21.67 5.72 -7.77
CA ARG A 477 -20.69 6.77 -7.54
C ARG A 477 -20.29 6.86 -6.09
N LEU A 478 -19.03 7.23 -5.87
CA LEU A 478 -18.48 7.55 -4.57
C LEU A 478 -17.58 8.78 -4.66
N LYS A 479 -17.84 9.79 -3.83
CA LYS A 479 -16.97 10.96 -3.70
C LYS A 479 -16.19 10.91 -2.40
N ARG A 480 -14.86 10.95 -2.51
CA ARG A 480 -13.93 10.79 -1.39
C ARG A 480 -13.03 12.01 -1.23
N ALA A 481 -13.00 12.63 -0.05
CA ALA A 481 -12.00 13.65 0.27
C ALA A 481 -10.79 13.02 0.97
N LEU A 482 -9.58 13.47 0.64
CA LEU A 482 -8.39 13.24 1.47
C LEU A 482 -8.05 14.51 2.26
N VAL A 483 -8.02 14.38 3.59
CA VAL A 483 -7.65 15.44 4.52
C VAL A 483 -6.33 15.07 5.21
N TYR A 484 -5.29 15.83 4.90
CA TYR A 484 -3.96 15.68 5.45
C TYR A 484 -3.74 16.62 6.64
N VAL A 485 -3.52 16.06 7.82
CA VAL A 485 -3.49 16.81 9.07
C VAL A 485 -2.05 17.04 9.50
N SER A 486 -1.61 18.30 9.44
CA SER A 486 -0.27 18.70 9.84
C SER A 486 -0.23 19.21 11.28
N ARG A 487 0.96 19.15 11.90
CA ARG A 487 1.14 19.50 13.33
C ARG A 487 2.09 20.67 13.57
N SER A 488 2.81 21.12 12.55
CA SER A 488 3.85 22.15 12.66
C SER A 488 3.60 23.31 11.68
N GLY A 489 2.33 23.66 11.47
CA GLY A 489 1.86 24.60 10.46
C GLY A 489 1.36 23.92 9.19
N LEU A 490 0.92 24.71 8.21
CA LEU A 490 0.59 24.20 6.87
C LEU A 490 1.83 23.60 6.21
N VAL A 491 1.65 22.48 5.51
CA VAL A 491 2.77 21.75 4.89
C VAL A 491 3.32 22.48 3.67
N PRO A 492 4.63 22.35 3.37
CA PRO A 492 5.23 23.00 2.21
C PRO A 492 4.65 22.48 0.88
N PRO A 493 4.75 23.26 -0.22
CA PRO A 493 4.21 22.87 -1.52
C PRO A 493 4.65 21.50 -2.02
N GLU A 494 5.92 21.15 -1.82
CA GLU A 494 6.48 19.85 -2.21
C GLU A 494 5.73 18.67 -1.58
N GLU A 495 5.37 18.79 -0.31
CA GLU A 495 4.63 17.78 0.43
C GLU A 495 3.16 17.72 -0.05
N MET A 496 2.54 18.87 -0.28
CA MET A 496 1.20 18.93 -0.87
C MET A 496 1.12 18.31 -2.27
N HIS A 497 2.16 18.47 -3.10
CA HIS A 497 2.19 17.85 -4.44
C HIS A 497 2.14 16.33 -4.36
N VAL A 498 2.88 15.73 -3.42
CA VAL A 498 2.85 14.27 -3.18
C VAL A 498 1.46 13.83 -2.76
N VAL A 499 0.90 14.46 -1.73
CA VAL A 499 -0.42 14.08 -1.18
C VAL A 499 -1.51 14.22 -2.25
N ASN A 500 -1.50 15.32 -3.01
CA ASN A 500 -2.45 15.54 -4.10
C ASN A 500 -2.28 14.54 -5.25
N TYR A 501 -1.04 14.16 -5.61
CA TYR A 501 -0.77 13.16 -6.65
C TYR A 501 -1.40 11.80 -6.31
N PHE A 502 -1.15 11.30 -5.10
CA PHE A 502 -1.72 10.02 -4.66
C PHE A 502 -3.24 10.09 -4.47
N ALA A 503 -3.76 11.18 -3.91
CA ALA A 503 -5.22 11.38 -3.82
C ALA A 503 -5.89 11.38 -5.19
N LYS A 504 -5.26 12.02 -6.20
CA LYS A 504 -5.75 11.99 -7.58
C LYS A 504 -5.74 10.57 -8.14
N ARG A 505 -4.65 9.81 -7.95
CA ARG A 505 -4.54 8.42 -8.43
C ARG A 505 -5.68 7.52 -7.93
N LEU A 506 -6.10 7.69 -6.69
CA LEU A 506 -7.22 6.91 -6.13
C LEU A 506 -8.56 7.21 -6.82
N GLY A 507 -8.72 8.40 -7.40
CA GLY A 507 -9.92 8.82 -8.13
C GLY A 507 -9.84 8.62 -9.65
N GLU A 508 -8.75 8.02 -10.17
CA GLU A 508 -8.67 7.68 -11.60
C GLU A 508 -9.60 6.50 -11.90
N ALA A 509 -10.29 6.56 -13.04
CA ALA A 509 -11.25 5.53 -13.43
C ALA A 509 -10.63 4.29 -14.09
N SER A 510 -9.38 4.40 -14.54
CA SER A 510 -8.65 3.31 -15.20
C SER A 510 -7.17 3.60 -15.28
N GLY A 511 -6.36 2.59 -15.61
CA GLY A 511 -4.93 2.78 -15.87
C GLY A 511 -4.10 3.08 -14.61
N VAL A 512 -4.70 2.87 -13.44
CA VAL A 512 -3.99 2.75 -12.16
C VAL A 512 -4.12 1.30 -11.71
N THR A 513 -3.03 0.56 -11.75
CA THR A 513 -2.99 -0.83 -11.31
C THR A 513 -1.68 -1.07 -10.61
N THR A 514 -1.73 -1.72 -9.45
CA THR A 514 -0.52 -2.09 -8.74
C THR A 514 0.12 -3.32 -9.37
N TYR A 515 1.39 -3.56 -9.05
CA TYR A 515 2.08 -4.79 -9.42
C TYR A 515 1.28 -6.03 -9.01
N ASP A 516 0.71 -6.07 -7.81
CA ASP A 516 -0.16 -7.15 -7.31
C ASP A 516 -1.62 -7.06 -7.78
N ARG A 517 -1.85 -6.38 -8.92
CA ARG A 517 -3.09 -6.36 -9.70
C ARG A 517 -4.30 -5.72 -9.02
N PHE A 518 -4.09 -4.89 -7.98
CA PHE A 518 -5.17 -4.06 -7.44
C PHE A 518 -5.40 -2.87 -8.38
N PRO A 519 -6.59 -2.72 -8.96
CA PRO A 519 -6.84 -1.70 -9.96
C PRO A 519 -7.45 -0.43 -9.35
N SER A 520 -7.95 0.49 -10.18
CA SER A 520 -8.83 1.57 -9.72
C SER A 520 -10.10 1.01 -9.06
N PHE A 521 -10.78 1.83 -8.25
CA PHE A 521 -12.10 1.45 -7.72
C PHE A 521 -13.11 1.14 -8.82
N THR A 522 -13.06 1.89 -9.91
CA THR A 522 -13.93 1.67 -11.06
C THR A 522 -13.70 0.30 -11.69
N GLU A 523 -12.45 -0.07 -11.95
CA GLU A 523 -12.10 -1.40 -12.46
C GLU A 523 -12.39 -2.51 -11.43
N ALA A 524 -12.17 -2.27 -10.13
CA ALA A 524 -12.46 -3.23 -9.06
C ALA A 524 -13.96 -3.56 -8.94
N THR A 525 -14.83 -2.67 -9.42
CA THR A 525 -16.29 -2.87 -9.50
C THR A 525 -16.76 -3.35 -10.87
N GLY A 526 -15.84 -3.72 -11.77
CA GLY A 526 -16.16 -4.12 -13.14
C GLY A 526 -16.70 -2.97 -14.00
N GLY A 527 -16.36 -1.72 -13.67
CA GLY A 527 -16.79 -0.51 -14.38
C GLY A 527 -18.18 0.00 -13.99
N GLN A 528 -18.80 -0.56 -12.95
CA GLN A 528 -20.19 -0.25 -12.57
C GLN A 528 -20.31 0.89 -11.55
N SER A 529 -19.22 1.28 -10.89
CA SER A 529 -19.16 2.40 -9.96
C SER A 529 -17.93 3.26 -10.21
N ILE A 530 -18.01 4.56 -9.92
CA ILE A 530 -16.90 5.49 -10.11
C ILE A 530 -16.55 6.17 -8.79
N MET A 531 -15.26 6.16 -8.42
CA MET A 531 -14.74 6.98 -7.33
C MET A 531 -14.14 8.27 -7.86
N THR A 532 -14.47 9.42 -7.26
CA THR A 532 -13.76 10.69 -7.51
C THR A 532 -13.20 11.27 -6.23
N THR A 533 -12.10 12.03 -6.37
CA THR A 533 -11.39 12.65 -5.24
C THR A 533 -11.28 14.16 -5.35
N ASP A 534 -12.02 14.76 -6.27
CA ASP A 534 -11.98 16.20 -6.53
C ASP A 534 -12.52 17.00 -5.35
N ILE A 535 -11.80 18.05 -4.97
CA ILE A 535 -12.15 18.95 -3.86
C ILE A 535 -13.08 20.07 -4.35
N ASP A 536 -14.28 20.10 -3.79
CA ASP A 536 -15.29 21.15 -3.93
C ASP A 536 -15.26 22.10 -2.72
N PRO A 537 -14.61 23.27 -2.85
CA PRO A 537 -14.66 24.29 -1.81
C PRO A 537 -16.00 25.01 -1.82
N ARG A 538 -16.43 25.50 -0.65
CA ARG A 538 -17.66 26.29 -0.55
C ARG A 538 -17.55 27.54 -1.40
N GLY A 539 -18.60 27.81 -2.18
CA GLY A 539 -18.68 28.95 -3.07
C GLY A 539 -18.47 30.29 -2.37
N SER A 540 -18.82 30.41 -1.08
CA SER A 540 -18.55 31.58 -0.25
C SER A 540 -18.15 31.17 1.16
N ILE A 541 -17.09 31.77 1.70
CA ILE A 541 -16.73 31.65 3.12
C ILE A 541 -16.82 33.04 3.77
N ASP A 542 -17.53 33.11 4.89
CA ASP A 542 -17.51 34.26 5.78
C ASP A 542 -16.26 34.18 6.65
N THR A 543 -15.23 34.96 6.33
CA THR A 543 -14.04 35.06 7.17
C THR A 543 -14.33 35.96 8.36
N LEU A 544 -14.37 35.38 9.57
CA LEU A 544 -14.63 36.09 10.83
C LEU A 544 -13.64 37.24 11.12
N GLU A 545 -12.45 37.25 10.49
CA GLU A 545 -11.39 38.21 10.80
C GLU A 545 -11.52 39.58 10.12
N THR A 546 -12.42 39.73 9.15
CA THR A 546 -12.73 41.05 8.57
C THR A 546 -14.22 41.16 8.30
N VAL A 547 -14.90 41.96 9.13
CA VAL A 547 -16.31 42.32 8.97
C VAL A 547 -16.56 42.78 7.52
N GLY A 548 -17.21 41.94 6.71
CA GLY A 548 -17.80 42.32 5.43
C GLY A 548 -17.07 41.90 4.14
N VAL A 549 -16.05 41.04 4.16
CA VAL A 549 -15.44 40.51 2.92
C VAL A 549 -15.75 39.02 2.76
N THR A 550 -16.72 38.70 1.90
CA THR A 550 -16.96 37.32 1.46
C THR A 550 -15.85 36.89 0.51
N ARG A 551 -15.08 35.86 0.86
CA ARG A 551 -14.09 35.26 -0.05
C ARG A 551 -14.75 34.10 -0.81
N TYR A 552 -14.74 34.19 -2.14
CA TYR A 552 -15.16 33.09 -3.00
C TYR A 552 -13.97 32.16 -3.21
N LEU A 553 -14.08 30.91 -2.77
CA LEU A 553 -13.11 29.90 -3.15
C LEU A 553 -13.50 29.34 -4.51
N ARG A 554 -12.53 29.30 -5.41
CA ARG A 554 -12.69 28.63 -6.70
C ARG A 554 -12.26 27.18 -6.58
N LYS A 555 -12.96 26.29 -7.28
CA LYS A 555 -12.47 24.94 -7.55
C LYS A 555 -11.16 25.02 -8.35
N ILE A 556 -10.21 24.18 -7.99
CA ILE A 556 -8.94 24.04 -8.71
C ILE A 556 -9.16 23.01 -9.82
N GLU A 557 -8.74 23.34 -11.05
CA GLU A 557 -8.78 22.37 -12.15
C GLU A 557 -7.91 21.16 -11.82
N ALA A 558 -8.34 19.97 -12.26
CA ALA A 558 -7.55 18.77 -12.06
C ALA A 558 -6.16 18.96 -12.70
N GLY A 559 -5.11 18.65 -11.94
CA GLY A 559 -3.73 18.70 -12.43
C GLY A 559 -3.45 17.68 -13.55
N PRO A 560 -2.18 17.46 -13.94
CA PRO A 560 -1.84 16.54 -15.02
C PRO A 560 -2.34 15.12 -14.73
N GLU A 561 -2.57 14.34 -15.78
CA GLU A 561 -2.99 12.94 -15.70
C GLU A 561 -2.01 12.11 -14.86
N VAL A 562 -2.53 11.21 -14.03
CA VAL A 562 -1.72 10.39 -13.11
C VAL A 562 -1.92 8.89 -13.32
N TYR A 563 -2.71 8.48 -14.31
CA TYR A 563 -2.76 7.11 -14.79
C TYR A 563 -1.42 6.75 -15.45
N CYS A 564 -1.07 5.45 -15.50
CA CYS A 564 0.17 4.96 -16.11
C CYS A 564 1.43 5.65 -15.55
N ALA A 565 1.69 5.50 -14.24
CA ALA A 565 2.82 6.15 -13.58
C ALA A 565 4.15 5.76 -14.22
N LYS A 566 4.89 6.76 -14.69
CA LYS A 566 6.22 6.55 -15.28
C LYS A 566 7.28 6.43 -14.20
N ILE A 567 8.31 5.63 -14.48
CA ILE A 567 9.53 5.59 -13.68
C ILE A 567 10.33 6.87 -13.97
N GLY A 568 10.49 7.71 -12.95
CA GLY A 568 11.25 8.96 -13.08
C GLY A 568 12.72 8.73 -13.43
N THR A 569 13.34 9.72 -14.08
CA THR A 569 14.71 9.64 -14.62
C THR A 569 15.79 9.26 -13.60
N HIS A 570 15.56 9.55 -12.33
CA HIS A 570 16.49 9.25 -11.22
C HIS A 570 15.85 8.33 -10.16
N ALA A 571 14.81 7.57 -10.53
CA ALA A 571 14.17 6.66 -9.60
C ALA A 571 15.13 5.52 -9.23
N LEU A 572 15.80 4.90 -10.20
CA LEU A 572 16.68 3.76 -9.92
C LEU A 572 18.05 4.24 -9.44
N ILE A 573 18.43 3.82 -8.23
CA ILE A 573 19.68 4.24 -7.58
C ILE A 573 20.89 3.91 -8.46
N GLY A 574 21.70 4.93 -8.74
CA GLY A 574 22.89 4.80 -9.57
C GLY A 574 22.64 4.90 -11.08
N PHE A 575 21.40 5.17 -11.49
CA PHE A 575 21.02 5.36 -12.89
C PHE A 575 20.39 6.75 -13.07
N ALA A 576 20.80 7.45 -14.12
CA ALA A 576 20.15 8.64 -14.62
C ALA A 576 19.73 8.39 -16.07
N PHE A 577 18.44 8.19 -16.29
CA PHE A 577 17.86 8.01 -17.61
C PHE A 577 17.68 9.34 -18.33
N ASP A 578 17.79 9.33 -19.65
CA ASP A 578 17.59 10.53 -20.47
C ASP A 578 16.13 11.00 -20.44
N GLU A 579 15.21 10.05 -20.35
CA GLU A 579 13.76 10.26 -20.32
C GLU A 579 13.11 9.35 -19.26
N GLU A 580 11.89 9.69 -18.84
CA GLU A 580 11.11 8.83 -17.97
C GLU A 580 10.74 7.52 -18.68
N ILE A 581 10.74 6.41 -17.95
CA ILE A 581 10.50 5.08 -18.53
C ILE A 581 9.05 4.66 -18.29
N GLY A 582 8.41 4.13 -19.33
CA GLY A 582 7.19 3.32 -19.18
C GLY A 582 5.96 4.12 -18.79
N GLY A 583 5.22 3.61 -17.80
CA GLY A 583 3.84 3.97 -17.46
C GLY A 583 2.87 2.89 -17.92
N CYS A 584 2.41 3.00 -19.16
CA CYS A 584 1.70 1.95 -19.86
C CYS A 584 2.38 1.69 -21.19
N VAL A 585 2.58 0.42 -21.50
CA VAL A 585 3.29 -0.05 -22.68
C VAL A 585 2.36 -0.98 -23.43
N GLU A 586 2.20 -0.80 -24.73
CA GLU A 586 1.41 -1.74 -25.53
C GLU A 586 2.19 -3.07 -25.67
N ALA A 587 1.52 -4.20 -25.47
CA ALA A 587 2.14 -5.50 -25.66
C ALA A 587 2.58 -5.68 -27.12
N GLY A 588 3.75 -6.28 -27.34
CA GLY A 588 4.38 -6.39 -28.66
C GLY A 588 5.25 -5.20 -29.05
N THR A 589 5.55 -4.28 -28.12
CA THR A 589 6.43 -3.13 -28.36
C THR A 589 7.76 -3.22 -27.62
N THR A 590 8.72 -2.41 -28.06
CA THR A 590 10.06 -2.29 -27.45
C THR A 590 10.19 -0.96 -26.73
N VAL A 591 10.61 -1.01 -25.48
CA VAL A 591 10.99 0.17 -24.67
C VAL A 591 12.50 0.35 -24.74
N LYS A 592 12.93 1.59 -25.04
CA LYS A 592 14.34 1.99 -25.01
C LYS A 592 14.72 2.49 -23.63
N LEU A 593 15.88 2.06 -23.15
CA LEU A 593 16.44 2.38 -21.84
C LEU A 593 17.81 3.02 -22.08
N GLU A 594 17.84 4.34 -22.15
CA GLU A 594 19.02 5.15 -22.46
C GLU A 594 19.37 6.05 -21.27
N GLY A 595 20.65 6.15 -20.94
CA GLY A 595 21.07 6.93 -19.78
C GLY A 595 22.55 6.81 -19.44
N SER A 596 22.88 7.25 -18.23
CA SER A 596 24.22 7.16 -17.63
C SER A 596 24.20 6.54 -16.24
N LEU A 597 25.28 5.86 -15.89
CA LEU A 597 25.55 5.46 -14.51
C LEU A 597 26.03 6.66 -13.68
N THR A 598 25.43 6.85 -12.51
CA THR A 598 25.79 7.85 -11.49
C THR A 598 26.46 7.22 -10.27
N LEU A 599 26.74 5.92 -10.33
CA LEU A 599 27.45 5.16 -9.30
C LEU A 599 28.88 5.69 -9.12
N THR A 600 29.23 6.04 -7.88
CA THR A 600 30.56 6.57 -7.52
C THR A 600 31.43 5.57 -6.75
N ASP A 601 30.88 4.41 -6.41
CA ASP A 601 31.59 3.35 -5.69
C ASP A 601 32.69 2.70 -6.54
N ARG A 602 32.58 2.75 -7.88
CA ARG A 602 33.55 2.23 -8.84
C ARG A 602 33.60 3.04 -10.11
N THR A 603 34.64 2.82 -10.92
CA THR A 603 34.85 3.51 -12.21
C THR A 603 34.95 2.55 -13.40
N ASP A 604 34.89 1.24 -13.16
CA ASP A 604 35.16 0.19 -14.15
C ASP A 604 33.92 -0.66 -14.48
N TYR A 605 32.73 -0.08 -14.36
CA TYR A 605 31.50 -0.73 -14.82
C TYR A 605 31.56 -0.98 -16.33
N THR A 606 31.25 -2.22 -16.74
CA THR A 606 31.35 -2.66 -18.14
C THR A 606 30.00 -2.97 -18.77
N ALA A 607 28.98 -3.28 -17.95
CA ALA A 607 27.64 -3.60 -18.43
C ALA A 607 26.56 -3.15 -17.45
N VAL A 608 25.38 -2.88 -17.99
CA VAL A 608 24.14 -2.75 -17.23
C VAL A 608 23.17 -3.81 -17.71
N CYS A 609 22.33 -4.31 -16.80
CA CYS A 609 21.22 -5.16 -17.17
C CYS A 609 19.94 -4.65 -16.50
N PHE A 610 18.82 -4.92 -17.15
CA PHE A 610 17.49 -4.61 -16.67
C PHE A 610 16.65 -5.86 -16.66
N LYS A 611 15.92 -6.06 -15.57
CA LYS A 611 14.95 -7.13 -15.42
C LYS A 611 13.55 -6.54 -15.32
N ALA A 612 12.63 -7.00 -16.15
CA ALA A 612 11.20 -6.82 -15.92
C ALA A 612 10.58 -8.16 -15.52
N MET A 613 9.85 -8.19 -14.41
CA MET A 613 9.15 -9.38 -13.94
C MET A 613 7.66 -9.08 -13.84
N ARG A 614 6.84 -9.90 -14.51
CA ARG A 614 5.39 -9.78 -14.45
C ARG A 614 4.89 -10.42 -13.18
N TYR A 615 3.81 -9.87 -12.63
CA TYR A 615 3.17 -10.47 -11.47
C TYR A 615 2.69 -11.89 -11.74
N GLY A 616 3.12 -12.80 -10.87
CA GLY A 616 2.74 -14.21 -10.90
C GLY A 616 3.53 -15.10 -11.85
N ASP A 617 4.43 -14.53 -12.64
CA ASP A 617 5.37 -15.33 -13.42
C ASP A 617 6.49 -15.84 -12.51
N SER A 618 7.11 -16.97 -12.89
CA SER A 618 8.30 -17.45 -12.20
C SER A 618 9.48 -16.50 -12.43
N SER A 619 10.50 -16.57 -11.58
CA SER A 619 11.70 -15.75 -11.74
C SER A 619 12.36 -15.97 -13.12
N ASP A 620 12.37 -17.22 -13.59
CA ASP A 620 12.98 -17.64 -14.86
C ASP A 620 12.25 -17.07 -16.08
N ASP A 621 10.96 -16.75 -15.94
CA ASP A 621 10.14 -16.17 -17.00
C ASP A 621 10.34 -14.66 -17.17
N GLY A 622 11.07 -14.00 -16.26
CA GLY A 622 11.32 -12.56 -16.33
C GLY A 622 12.09 -12.13 -17.59
N LEU A 623 11.77 -10.96 -18.13
CA LEU A 623 12.52 -10.37 -19.25
C LEU A 623 13.83 -9.81 -18.72
N PHE A 624 14.96 -10.35 -19.17
CA PHE A 624 16.29 -9.90 -18.76
C PHE A 624 17.10 -9.47 -19.98
N VAL A 625 17.52 -8.21 -20.01
CA VAL A 625 18.28 -7.63 -21.13
C VAL A 625 19.49 -6.86 -20.62
N CYS A 626 20.61 -6.93 -21.34
CA CYS A 626 21.86 -6.28 -20.98
C CYS A 626 22.41 -5.43 -22.12
N GLY A 627 23.17 -4.39 -21.77
CA GLY A 627 23.95 -3.60 -22.71
C GLY A 627 25.29 -3.19 -22.12
N SER A 628 26.22 -2.82 -22.99
CA SER A 628 27.54 -2.36 -22.55
C SER A 628 27.51 -0.93 -22.05
N VAL A 629 28.41 -0.63 -21.11
CA VAL A 629 28.70 0.73 -20.66
C VAL A 629 29.90 1.25 -21.44
N ASN A 630 29.76 2.41 -22.09
CA ASN A 630 30.85 3.01 -22.84
C ASN A 630 31.69 3.98 -21.99
N GLY A 631 32.77 4.52 -22.56
CA GLY A 631 33.74 5.37 -21.84
C GLY A 631 33.20 6.68 -21.23
N GLY A 632 31.92 7.00 -21.42
CA GLY A 632 31.22 8.10 -20.74
C GLY A 632 30.23 7.66 -19.67
N ASN A 633 30.33 6.42 -19.16
CA ASN A 633 29.33 5.79 -18.29
C ASN A 633 27.93 5.68 -18.91
N ARG A 634 27.83 5.76 -20.24
CA ARG A 634 26.55 5.73 -20.96
C ARG A 634 26.16 4.32 -21.34
N PHE A 635 24.86 4.04 -21.32
CA PHE A 635 24.27 2.78 -21.76
C PHE A 635 23.08 3.03 -22.70
N ASN A 636 22.77 2.01 -23.49
CA ASN A 636 21.56 1.91 -24.32
C ASN A 636 21.13 0.44 -24.33
N VAL A 637 19.92 0.17 -23.86
CA VAL A 637 19.33 -1.18 -23.82
C VAL A 637 17.92 -1.13 -24.38
N GLU A 638 17.55 -2.14 -25.16
CA GLU A 638 16.20 -2.30 -25.69
C GLU A 638 15.51 -3.49 -25.01
N MET A 639 14.30 -3.28 -24.48
CA MET A 639 13.51 -4.32 -23.81
C MET A 639 12.19 -4.52 -24.57
N PHE A 640 11.98 -5.70 -25.13
CA PHE A 640 10.76 -6.08 -25.83
C PHE A 640 9.74 -6.72 -24.88
N PHE A 641 8.52 -6.19 -24.82
CA PHE A 641 7.41 -6.75 -24.05
C PHE A 641 6.54 -7.63 -24.96
N PRO A 642 6.46 -8.96 -24.73
CA PRO A 642 5.73 -9.87 -25.63
C PRO A 642 4.21 -9.61 -25.67
N ALA A 643 3.61 -9.73 -26.85
CA ALA A 643 2.17 -9.51 -27.09
C ALA A 643 1.26 -10.41 -26.22
N ASN A 644 1.72 -11.61 -25.87
CA ASN A 644 0.96 -12.59 -25.09
C ASN A 644 1.14 -12.46 -23.57
N ARG A 645 1.78 -11.39 -23.07
CA ARG A 645 2.06 -11.21 -21.64
C ARG A 645 1.65 -9.81 -21.12
N PRO A 646 0.38 -9.41 -21.26
CA PRO A 646 -0.11 -8.20 -20.61
C PRO A 646 -0.12 -8.35 -19.08
N GLY A 647 -0.16 -7.22 -18.38
CA GLY A 647 -0.29 -7.14 -16.92
C GLY A 647 0.71 -6.19 -16.27
N GLY A 648 0.80 -6.24 -14.94
CA GLY A 648 1.68 -5.39 -14.15
C GLY A 648 3.08 -5.96 -14.01
N TRP A 649 4.10 -5.12 -14.22
CA TRP A 649 5.51 -5.50 -14.16
C TRP A 649 6.28 -4.66 -13.13
N LYS A 650 7.16 -5.33 -12.38
CA LYS A 650 8.21 -4.67 -11.60
C LYS A 650 9.50 -4.61 -12.41
N PHE A 651 10.34 -3.61 -12.11
CA PHE A 651 11.54 -3.31 -12.89
C PHE A 651 12.77 -3.21 -11.99
N SER A 652 13.82 -3.98 -12.29
CA SER A 652 15.08 -4.00 -11.54
C SER A 652 16.26 -3.62 -12.42
N ALA A 653 17.19 -2.84 -11.87
CA ALA A 653 18.40 -2.41 -12.58
C ALA A 653 19.67 -2.97 -11.92
N TYR A 654 20.62 -3.39 -12.75
CA TYR A 654 21.87 -4.01 -12.35
C TYR A 654 23.05 -3.33 -13.05
N ALA A 655 24.19 -3.24 -12.36
CA ALA A 655 25.44 -2.72 -12.91
C ALA A 655 26.58 -3.69 -12.59
N PHE A 656 27.26 -4.15 -13.63
CA PHE A 656 28.32 -5.18 -13.58
C PHE A 656 29.68 -4.59 -13.95
N PHE A 657 30.74 -5.16 -13.38
CA PHE A 657 32.14 -4.81 -13.61
C PHE A 657 32.95 -6.11 -13.86
N PRO A 658 34.21 -6.03 -14.34
CA PRO A 658 35.02 -7.22 -14.59
C PRO A 658 35.09 -8.14 -13.36
N ASP A 659 34.86 -9.44 -13.56
CA ASP A 659 34.90 -10.46 -12.52
C ASP A 659 33.89 -10.28 -11.38
N SER A 660 32.85 -9.43 -11.54
CA SER A 660 31.86 -9.16 -10.49
C SER A 660 31.06 -10.38 -10.04
N GLY A 661 31.03 -11.44 -10.85
CA GLY A 661 30.12 -12.55 -10.64
C GLY A 661 28.67 -12.05 -10.50
N ALA A 662 27.90 -12.71 -9.65
CA ALA A 662 26.52 -12.36 -9.38
C ALA A 662 26.39 -11.08 -8.55
N GLN A 663 25.37 -10.29 -8.86
CA GLN A 663 25.13 -8.99 -8.25
C GLN A 663 23.66 -8.86 -7.84
N TYR A 664 23.42 -8.30 -6.66
CA TYR A 664 22.08 -7.83 -6.30
C TYR A 664 21.64 -6.67 -7.21
N PRO A 665 20.33 -6.48 -7.42
CA PRO A 665 19.86 -5.28 -8.10
C PRO A 665 20.31 -4.03 -7.34
N ARG A 666 20.65 -2.99 -8.09
CA ARG A 666 20.94 -1.66 -7.56
C ARG A 666 19.67 -0.93 -7.10
N SER A 667 18.52 -1.31 -7.67
CA SER A 667 17.20 -0.90 -7.20
C SER A 667 16.15 -1.79 -7.87
N THR A 668 15.03 -2.01 -7.16
CA THR A 668 13.83 -2.64 -7.72
C THR A 668 12.64 -1.71 -7.51
N TYR A 669 11.99 -1.37 -8.62
CA TYR A 669 10.87 -0.44 -8.67
C TYR A 669 9.55 -1.16 -8.98
N THR A 670 8.49 -0.80 -8.25
CA THR A 670 7.11 -1.30 -8.40
C THR A 670 6.18 -0.16 -8.81
N GLY A 671 5.21 -0.48 -9.68
CA GLY A 671 4.32 0.53 -10.29
C GLY A 671 4.91 1.21 -11.53
N GLY A 672 5.88 0.57 -12.20
CA GLY A 672 6.62 1.17 -13.31
C GLY A 672 6.04 0.92 -14.70
N ILE A 673 5.43 -0.25 -14.95
CA ILE A 673 4.96 -0.63 -16.29
C ILE A 673 3.72 -1.52 -16.20
N GLU A 674 2.58 -1.00 -16.65
CA GLU A 674 1.43 -1.82 -17.03
C GLU A 674 1.54 -2.14 -18.53
N VAL A 675 1.62 -3.42 -18.88
CA VAL A 675 1.61 -3.85 -20.28
C VAL A 675 0.16 -4.10 -20.71
N LEU A 676 -0.36 -3.21 -21.56
CA LEU A 676 -1.71 -3.27 -22.07
C LEU A 676 -1.83 -4.32 -23.20
N PRO A 677 -2.95 -5.05 -23.32
CA PRO A 677 -3.19 -5.91 -24.47
C PRO A 677 -3.05 -5.13 -25.78
N GLN A 678 -2.58 -5.80 -26.84
CA GLN A 678 -2.55 -5.21 -28.18
C GLN A 678 -3.98 -4.86 -28.61
N THR A 679 -4.22 -3.62 -29.03
CA THR A 679 -5.53 -3.24 -29.58
C THR A 679 -5.58 -3.65 -31.06
N ASP A 680 -6.55 -4.47 -31.42
CA ASP A 680 -6.80 -4.92 -32.81
C ASP A 680 -7.12 -3.76 -33.77
#